data_AF-A0A8S9Y1S8-F1
#
_entry.id   AF-A0A8S9Y1S8-F1
#
_cell.length_a   1.000
_cell.length_b   1.000
_cell.length_c   1.000
_cell.angle_alpha   90.00
_cell.angle_beta   90.00
_cell.angle_gamma   90.00
#
_symmetry.space_group_name_H-M   'P 1'
#
loop_
_entity.id
_entity.type
_entity.pdbx_description
1 polymer ?
#
loop_
_entity_poly.entity_id
_entity_poly.type
_entity_poly.pdbx_seq_one_letter_code
_entity_poly.pdbx_strand_id
1 'polypeptide(L)'
;MAHTVTRTTAAVARVLGQQCSIPVRAGSWWANVKMGPPDAILGVTEAFKRDTDPKKINLGVGAYRDDNGKPFILPSVIEAEKQILNENMDHEYAGIIGIPEFCKKSAELAFGADSEVIKEGRNVTVQSISGTGALRIGAAFMSRFFEGNKEVYFPKPTWGNHIPVFNDSGIPHKFYRYYDPNTVGFDFQGACEDLMNMPDKSIVLLHACAHNPTGIDPKCEQWVALSDILKKKGHFPFFDMAYQGFASGDVDNDAFAIRHFISEGHQIALCQSYAKNMGLYGERIGAFSFVTCNKEEADRVMSQLKIIIRPMYSNPPIHGARIVQKILSQPDLKKNWLAEVKCMADRIISVRSALKEKLSKEGSSRNWSHITDQIGMFCYTGLKPEQVERLTKDFHIYLTKDGRISMAGVTSKNVDHLAHGMHEVSKLCRTSQVTSKVGSRRRFAVHKSTLSVLISSLRPVIFDVDGGADDIFALSLALRNPTLVHVVAITTVLGNTDVYNCTNNVLRTLQVFNRSDVPVYVGSGKGLVHSVPSDNFFGDDGLGDNIWSEPLLLNPQITHAASFLSEFVSQYPGQIVLVATGALTNLALAQHLNPSFLRDLGELYVMGGAYLGKGNVRPGVEFNFYADPSAAEFVLLEAHNNTVVTLLPLETTPVLPMTWRVNSFGTINSPHVEFLNKAERKILSRPTWMPNDQLMASIAMSSSLVQTAFFADGSVLTEGGDAKGLLRIDYKSTSYNLKIITHIDEAAFQTFMLNSFRQQSCQSCGCRCDCSDQGGLHLHVEIENLKQKLVEKENHILTMETNFLKEADKFPNGEMAAISEELLTWQDKYSRLYEAHKRVQKVNQNLEDKLLRIVDKCETEKNALTTEVANLTRRLVDEKFNVTRLQEENERYRNDVNLAIQLLQCKPSNFVSQRYDSLPTDMQQKVRMYVSSKRRQSDGNGNVQAKPEMKTIKVPIPTYPPTAMVYSINKGTIDKDPVPEEKVNQPVDIVSAAIMAKILEEREKERSLTRHCDTCYCARQRCSKFTQTTHSEPPPPDKPNNTTANSNKVGKVGSSAMAVRNRINEKDKEKPNHVEISIEMNPVVEKPKTIHFQGAWENEADATSLFKIKKPPNNHNVAEGILVNIDSMENASIKSGTSDSSSLSWQSKMSNTANSKPEDPDLISFDKPAAAPSKPGDGEPRITGPRHCSVRMQVGSNNILLDNVVDPFTPVLYKSKTSDPLVHAARSRSGSSNSSSDEPVASTKKSAFRTETEI
;
A
#
# COMPACT_ATOMS: atom_id res chain seq x y z
N MET A 1 42.10 3.79 61.31
CA MET A 1 41.04 2.78 61.12
C MET A 1 41.22 2.17 59.73
N ALA A 2 41.56 0.89 59.60
CA ALA A 2 42.04 0.34 58.31
C ALA A 2 41.69 -1.16 58.08
N HIS A 3 40.59 -1.66 58.66
CA HIS A 3 40.21 -3.10 58.60
C HIS A 3 38.72 -3.34 58.30
N THR A 4 38.18 -2.66 57.28
CA THR A 4 36.76 -2.86 56.87
C THR A 4 36.54 -2.74 55.36
N VAL A 5 37.60 -2.82 54.54
CA VAL A 5 37.54 -2.60 53.07
C VAL A 5 38.19 -3.78 52.31
N THR A 6 38.06 -5.01 52.83
CA THR A 6 38.85 -6.16 52.33
C THR A 6 38.10 -7.49 52.34
N ARG A 7 36.77 -7.47 52.14
CA ARG A 7 35.96 -8.71 52.01
C ARG A 7 34.89 -8.72 50.90
N THR A 8 34.64 -7.59 50.22
CA THR A 8 33.58 -7.48 49.20
C THR A 8 34.07 -7.62 47.75
N THR A 9 35.39 -7.68 47.52
CA THR A 9 36.01 -7.75 46.18
C THR A 9 36.10 -9.16 45.59
N ALA A 10 35.85 -10.21 46.38
CA ALA A 10 36.00 -11.61 45.93
C ALA A 10 34.73 -12.24 45.31
N ALA A 11 33.55 -11.64 45.51
CA ALA A 11 32.28 -12.20 44.99
C ALA A 11 31.99 -11.80 43.54
N VAL A 12 32.37 -10.57 43.14
CA VAL A 12 32.06 -10.01 41.81
C VAL A 12 32.83 -10.73 40.68
N ALA A 13 34.05 -11.19 40.96
CA ALA A 13 34.93 -11.83 39.98
C ALA A 13 34.42 -13.18 39.43
N ARG A 14 33.35 -13.77 39.99
CA ARG A 14 32.83 -15.09 39.57
C ARG A 14 31.57 -15.05 38.70
N VAL A 15 31.00 -13.86 38.46
CA VAL A 15 29.86 -13.67 37.53
C VAL A 15 30.35 -13.26 36.13
N LEU A 16 31.55 -12.68 36.02
CA LEU A 16 32.22 -12.29 34.77
C LEU A 16 32.76 -13.48 33.94
N GLY A 17 32.19 -14.68 34.13
CA GLY A 17 32.64 -15.94 33.53
C GLY A 17 31.67 -16.59 32.54
N GLN A 18 30.49 -16.00 32.32
CA GLN A 18 29.56 -16.47 31.28
C GLN A 18 29.41 -15.43 30.18
N GLN A 19 30.26 -15.55 29.15
CA GLN A 19 29.91 -15.05 27.83
C GLN A 19 28.71 -15.85 27.33
N CYS A 20 27.50 -15.38 27.65
CA CYS A 20 26.31 -15.81 26.94
C CYS A 20 26.46 -15.30 25.50
N SER A 21 26.78 -16.21 24.58
CA SER A 21 26.89 -15.93 23.15
C SER A 21 25.50 -15.65 22.60
N ILE A 22 25.02 -14.41 22.82
CA ILE A 22 23.79 -13.88 22.23
C ILE A 22 23.87 -14.17 20.74
N PRO A 23 22.98 -15.01 20.17
CA PRO A 23 22.99 -15.24 18.74
C PRO A 23 22.62 -13.91 18.09
N VAL A 24 23.59 -13.29 17.41
CA VAL A 24 23.34 -12.14 16.55
C VAL A 24 22.31 -12.60 15.53
N ARG A 25 21.04 -12.23 15.75
CA ARG A 25 20.00 -12.41 14.75
C ARG A 25 20.44 -11.57 13.56
N ALA A 26 20.97 -12.24 12.53
CA ALA A 26 21.35 -11.58 11.29
C ALA A 26 20.18 -10.70 10.86
N GLY A 27 20.45 -9.40 10.72
CA GLY A 27 19.43 -8.45 10.28
C GLY A 27 18.82 -8.95 8.98
N SER A 28 17.49 -8.95 8.87
CA SER A 28 16.86 -9.39 7.64
C SER A 28 17.39 -8.51 6.50
N TRP A 29 17.95 -9.13 5.45
CA TRP A 29 18.35 -8.46 4.22
C TRP A 29 17.20 -7.63 3.60
N TRP A 30 15.97 -7.94 3.99
CA TRP A 30 14.72 -7.32 3.53
C TRP A 30 14.11 -6.36 4.56
N ALA A 31 14.77 -6.07 5.69
CA ALA A 31 14.22 -5.22 6.77
C ALA A 31 13.83 -3.80 6.30
N ASN A 32 14.54 -3.28 5.29
CA ASN A 32 14.32 -1.94 4.73
C ASN A 32 13.39 -1.95 3.49
N VAL A 33 12.82 -3.10 3.11
CA VAL A 33 11.89 -3.20 1.97
C VAL A 33 10.53 -2.62 2.38
N LYS A 34 10.31 -1.36 1.99
CA LYS A 34 9.04 -0.65 2.23
C LYS A 34 7.88 -1.39 1.56
N MET A 35 6.73 -1.48 2.26
CA MET A 35 5.50 -2.00 1.67
C MET A 35 5.07 -1.12 0.49
N GLY A 36 4.87 -1.72 -0.68
CA GLY A 36 4.44 -1.01 -1.89
C GLY A 36 3.04 -0.40 -1.74
N PRO A 37 2.72 0.68 -2.49
CA PRO A 37 1.40 1.29 -2.45
C PRO A 37 0.32 0.30 -2.94
N PRO A 38 -0.86 0.25 -2.29
CA PRO A 38 -1.94 -0.66 -2.71
C PRO A 38 -2.51 -0.23 -4.07
N ASP A 39 -2.69 -1.18 -4.97
CA ASP A 39 -3.28 -0.93 -6.30
C ASP A 39 -4.71 -0.40 -6.18
N ALA A 40 -4.98 0.68 -6.91
CA ALA A 40 -6.24 1.44 -6.83
C ALA A 40 -7.48 0.66 -7.34
N ILE A 41 -7.30 -0.46 -8.04
CA ILE A 41 -8.37 -1.35 -8.54
C ILE A 41 -8.53 -2.55 -7.59
N LEU A 42 -7.44 -3.09 -7.04
CA LEU A 42 -7.50 -4.17 -6.04
C LEU A 42 -8.26 -3.73 -4.78
N GLY A 43 -7.98 -2.52 -4.26
CA GLY A 43 -8.67 -2.00 -3.07
C GLY A 43 -10.20 -1.89 -3.22
N VAL A 44 -10.70 -1.59 -4.43
CA VAL A 44 -12.14 -1.58 -4.75
C VAL A 44 -12.73 -3.00 -4.66
N THR A 45 -11.99 -4.00 -5.15
CA THR A 45 -12.41 -5.41 -5.09
C THR A 45 -12.38 -5.96 -3.67
N GLU A 46 -11.43 -5.54 -2.83
CA GLU A 46 -11.37 -5.92 -1.41
C GLU A 46 -12.45 -5.25 -0.55
N ALA A 47 -12.83 -4.02 -0.88
CA ALA A 47 -13.98 -3.37 -0.24
C ALA A 47 -15.29 -4.10 -0.60
N PHE A 48 -15.52 -4.38 -1.89
CA PHE A 48 -16.65 -5.19 -2.37
C PHE A 48 -16.69 -6.61 -1.75
N LYS A 49 -15.53 -7.26 -1.54
CA LYS A 49 -15.46 -8.58 -0.90
C LYS A 49 -15.87 -8.55 0.58
N ARG A 50 -15.55 -7.47 1.31
CA ARG A 50 -15.86 -7.31 2.74
C ARG A 50 -17.30 -6.89 3.02
N ASP A 51 -17.95 -6.22 2.08
CA ASP A 51 -19.37 -5.89 2.17
C ASP A 51 -20.25 -7.15 2.25
N THR A 52 -21.37 -7.06 2.96
CA THR A 52 -22.34 -8.16 3.16
C THR A 52 -23.70 -7.88 2.53
N ASP A 53 -23.95 -6.68 2.01
CA ASP A 53 -25.24 -6.35 1.39
C ASP A 53 -25.50 -7.20 0.11
N PRO A 54 -26.71 -7.74 -0.08
CA PRO A 54 -27.02 -8.61 -1.21
C PRO A 54 -27.18 -7.88 -2.56
N LYS A 55 -27.30 -6.54 -2.59
CA LYS A 55 -27.41 -5.73 -3.80
C LYS A 55 -26.07 -5.18 -4.30
N LYS A 56 -24.98 -5.40 -3.56
CA LYS A 56 -23.66 -4.83 -3.89
C LYS A 56 -23.20 -5.13 -5.32
N ILE A 57 -22.63 -4.13 -5.99
CA ILE A 57 -22.16 -4.22 -7.38
C ILE A 57 -20.66 -3.97 -7.45
N ASN A 58 -19.90 -4.80 -8.17
CA ASN A 58 -18.49 -4.55 -8.48
C ASN A 58 -18.34 -4.05 -9.93
N LEU A 59 -18.05 -2.75 -10.07
CA LEU A 59 -17.73 -2.08 -11.33
C LEU A 59 -16.23 -1.73 -11.43
N GLY A 60 -15.40 -2.15 -10.48
CA GLY A 60 -13.95 -1.95 -10.53
C GLY A 60 -13.22 -2.92 -11.45
N VAL A 61 -13.69 -4.18 -11.54
CA VAL A 61 -12.98 -5.30 -12.18
C VAL A 61 -12.93 -5.21 -13.71
N GLY A 62 -11.72 -5.14 -14.26
CA GLY A 62 -11.43 -5.10 -15.71
C GLY A 62 -11.42 -6.47 -16.41
N ALA A 63 -12.44 -7.30 -16.18
CA ALA A 63 -12.61 -8.59 -16.85
C ALA A 63 -14.09 -8.87 -17.13
N TYR A 64 -14.37 -9.45 -18.30
CA TYR A 64 -15.72 -9.74 -18.77
C TYR A 64 -16.47 -10.72 -17.85
N ARG A 65 -17.79 -10.56 -17.77
CA ARG A 65 -18.71 -11.42 -17.02
C ARG A 65 -19.96 -11.72 -17.86
N ASP A 66 -20.62 -12.82 -17.57
CA ASP A 66 -21.97 -13.10 -18.08
C ASP A 66 -23.02 -12.23 -17.36
N ASP A 67 -24.30 -12.38 -17.73
CA ASP A 67 -25.41 -11.66 -17.11
C ASP A 67 -25.76 -12.16 -15.67
N ASN A 68 -25.05 -13.18 -15.18
CA ASN A 68 -25.08 -13.65 -13.79
C ASN A 68 -23.89 -13.11 -12.96
N GLY A 69 -23.04 -12.25 -13.55
CA GLY A 69 -21.84 -11.71 -12.90
C GLY A 69 -20.72 -12.74 -12.71
N LYS A 70 -20.78 -13.89 -13.40
CA LYS A 70 -19.78 -14.97 -13.34
C LYS A 70 -18.71 -14.78 -14.42
N PRO A 71 -17.47 -15.26 -14.21
CA PRO A 71 -16.49 -15.38 -15.29
C PRO A 71 -17.06 -16.22 -16.43
N PHE A 72 -16.87 -15.76 -17.66
CA PHE A 72 -17.29 -16.45 -18.88
C PHE A 72 -16.07 -16.99 -19.61
N ILE A 73 -16.02 -18.31 -19.81
CA ILE A 73 -15.01 -18.98 -20.63
C ILE A 73 -15.67 -19.27 -21.98
N LEU A 74 -15.00 -18.92 -23.07
CA LEU A 74 -15.55 -19.03 -24.41
C LEU A 74 -15.65 -20.51 -24.84
N PRO A 75 -16.76 -20.96 -25.46
CA PRO A 75 -16.87 -22.33 -25.98
C PRO A 75 -15.76 -22.70 -26.97
N SER A 76 -15.32 -21.77 -27.83
CA SER A 76 -14.17 -21.99 -28.74
C SER A 76 -12.85 -22.24 -28.00
N VAL A 77 -12.65 -21.63 -26.83
CA VAL A 77 -11.50 -21.87 -25.93
C VAL A 77 -11.60 -23.22 -25.23
N ILE A 78 -12.78 -23.56 -24.70
CA ILE A 78 -13.02 -24.88 -24.06
C ILE A 78 -12.79 -26.01 -25.07
N GLU A 79 -13.19 -25.83 -26.33
CA GLU A 79 -13.00 -26.83 -27.37
C GLU A 79 -11.54 -26.91 -27.85
N ALA A 80 -10.85 -25.78 -28.02
CA ALA A 80 -9.41 -25.76 -28.29
C ALA A 80 -8.59 -26.44 -27.18
N GLU A 81 -8.95 -26.22 -25.91
CA GLU A 81 -8.29 -26.84 -24.75
C GLU A 81 -8.52 -28.36 -24.70
N LYS A 82 -9.75 -28.85 -24.95
CA LYS A 82 -10.02 -30.29 -25.12
C LYS A 82 -9.16 -30.90 -26.23
N GLN A 83 -9.03 -30.23 -27.38
CA GLN A 83 -8.23 -30.76 -28.48
C GLN A 83 -6.74 -30.87 -28.10
N ILE A 84 -6.20 -29.89 -27.39
CA ILE A 84 -4.81 -29.91 -26.88
C ILE A 84 -4.61 -31.05 -25.86
N LEU A 85 -5.58 -31.29 -24.98
CA LEU A 85 -5.56 -32.41 -24.03
C LEU A 85 -5.64 -33.77 -24.73
N ASN A 86 -6.54 -33.91 -25.72
CA ASN A 86 -6.70 -35.14 -26.50
C ASN A 86 -5.48 -35.45 -27.40
N GLU A 87 -4.74 -34.43 -27.82
CA GLU A 87 -3.48 -34.57 -28.57
C GLU A 87 -2.30 -34.99 -27.68
N ASN A 88 -2.47 -35.02 -26.35
CA ASN A 88 -1.47 -35.45 -25.37
C ASN A 88 -0.08 -34.82 -25.62
N MET A 89 -0.09 -33.51 -25.91
CA MET A 89 1.11 -32.77 -26.31
C MET A 89 2.15 -32.69 -25.20
N ASP A 90 3.42 -32.57 -25.58
CA ASP A 90 4.54 -32.32 -24.68
C ASP A 90 4.40 -31.01 -23.87
N HIS A 91 5.24 -30.84 -22.86
CA HIS A 91 5.40 -29.59 -22.12
C HIS A 91 6.80 -28.97 -22.31
N GLU A 92 7.39 -29.14 -23.49
CA GLU A 92 8.75 -28.68 -23.77
C GLU A 92 8.85 -27.15 -23.86
N TYR A 93 10.07 -26.65 -23.69
CA TYR A 93 10.36 -25.23 -23.81
C TYR A 93 10.07 -24.70 -25.22
N ALA A 94 9.30 -23.62 -25.31
CA ALA A 94 9.22 -22.84 -26.54
C ALA A 94 10.60 -22.24 -26.91
N GLY A 95 10.76 -21.94 -28.20
CA GLY A 95 11.81 -21.01 -28.62
C GLY A 95 11.65 -19.64 -27.94
N ILE A 96 12.74 -18.85 -27.88
CA ILE A 96 12.75 -17.54 -27.20
C ILE A 96 11.64 -16.60 -27.71
N ILE A 97 11.26 -16.73 -28.99
CA ILE A 97 10.19 -15.95 -29.65
C ILE A 97 8.77 -16.48 -29.39
N GLY A 98 8.63 -17.61 -28.68
CA GLY A 98 7.39 -18.38 -28.55
C GLY A 98 7.10 -19.31 -29.71
N ILE A 99 5.83 -19.69 -29.86
CA ILE A 99 5.37 -20.59 -30.92
C ILE A 99 5.26 -19.81 -32.25
N PRO A 100 5.95 -20.22 -33.34
CA PRO A 100 5.99 -19.44 -34.58
C PRO A 100 4.63 -19.24 -35.25
N GLU A 101 3.77 -20.25 -35.30
CA GLU A 101 2.44 -20.13 -35.93
C GLU A 101 1.51 -19.24 -35.09
N PHE A 102 1.62 -19.24 -33.75
CA PHE A 102 0.92 -18.26 -32.91
C PHE A 102 1.35 -16.81 -33.23
N CYS A 103 2.66 -16.58 -33.42
CA CYS A 103 3.19 -15.25 -33.75
C CYS A 103 2.68 -14.79 -35.12
N LYS A 104 2.73 -15.68 -36.13
CA LYS A 104 2.17 -15.43 -37.47
C LYS A 104 0.67 -15.13 -37.43
N LYS A 105 -0.14 -15.97 -36.76
CA LYS A 105 -1.59 -15.75 -36.62
C LYS A 105 -1.93 -14.48 -35.85
N SER A 106 -1.09 -14.05 -34.91
CA SER A 106 -1.24 -12.76 -34.23
C SER A 106 -0.99 -11.57 -35.15
N ALA A 107 0.03 -11.64 -36.01
CA ALA A 107 0.29 -10.61 -37.02
C ALA A 107 -0.82 -10.55 -38.08
N GLU A 108 -1.26 -11.70 -38.62
CA GLU A 108 -2.37 -11.79 -39.57
C GLU A 108 -3.67 -11.19 -39.01
N LEU A 109 -3.97 -11.42 -37.71
CA LEU A 109 -5.16 -10.86 -37.06
C LEU A 109 -5.09 -9.32 -36.94
N ALA A 110 -3.92 -8.77 -36.59
CA ALA A 110 -3.75 -7.32 -36.47
C ALA A 110 -3.73 -6.63 -37.84
N PHE A 111 -2.83 -7.05 -38.73
CA PHE A 111 -2.50 -6.35 -39.96
C PHE A 111 -3.41 -6.74 -41.15
N GLY A 112 -4.18 -7.81 -41.01
CA GLY A 112 -4.89 -8.47 -42.11
C GLY A 112 -4.03 -9.57 -42.74
N ALA A 113 -4.66 -10.65 -43.21
CA ALA A 113 -3.96 -11.79 -43.81
C ALA A 113 -3.19 -11.40 -45.09
N ASP A 114 -3.74 -10.46 -45.86
CA ASP A 114 -3.16 -9.94 -47.09
C ASP A 114 -2.16 -8.78 -46.89
N SER A 115 -1.69 -8.52 -45.67
CA SER A 115 -0.79 -7.40 -45.39
C SER A 115 0.56 -7.54 -46.11
N GLU A 116 0.92 -6.55 -46.93
CA GLU A 116 2.23 -6.50 -47.61
C GLU A 116 3.40 -6.52 -46.61
N VAL A 117 3.24 -5.93 -45.42
CA VAL A 117 4.24 -6.01 -44.34
C VAL A 117 4.57 -7.46 -43.98
N ILE A 118 3.60 -8.37 -44.01
CA ILE A 118 3.81 -9.81 -43.72
C ILE A 118 4.41 -10.50 -44.94
N LYS A 119 3.90 -10.24 -46.16
CA LYS A 119 4.39 -10.81 -47.42
C LYS A 119 5.86 -10.47 -47.71
N GLU A 120 6.25 -9.23 -47.44
CA GLU A 120 7.60 -8.69 -47.59
C GLU A 120 8.54 -9.06 -46.41
N GLY A 121 8.03 -9.72 -45.36
CA GLY A 121 8.82 -10.10 -44.19
C GLY A 121 9.30 -8.92 -43.34
N ARG A 122 8.55 -7.82 -43.33
CA ARG A 122 8.86 -6.56 -42.61
C ARG A 122 8.23 -6.47 -41.21
N ASN A 123 7.57 -7.52 -40.71
CA ASN A 123 7.20 -7.62 -39.30
C ASN A 123 8.13 -8.55 -38.52
N VAL A 124 8.46 -8.12 -37.31
CA VAL A 124 9.03 -8.95 -36.25
C VAL A 124 7.94 -9.19 -35.23
N THR A 125 7.45 -10.41 -35.09
CA THR A 125 6.44 -10.76 -34.08
C THR A 125 6.98 -11.82 -33.13
N VAL A 126 6.89 -11.55 -31.82
CA VAL A 126 7.31 -12.44 -30.73
C VAL A 126 6.20 -12.58 -29.70
N GLN A 127 6.02 -13.77 -29.16
CA GLN A 127 5.06 -14.04 -28.11
C GLN A 127 5.50 -13.41 -26.78
N SER A 128 4.54 -12.84 -26.05
CA SER A 128 4.76 -12.11 -24.80
C SER A 128 3.91 -12.65 -23.65
N ILE A 129 4.25 -12.23 -22.42
CA ILE A 129 3.45 -12.43 -21.21
C ILE A 129 2.25 -11.43 -21.23
N SER A 130 1.39 -11.62 -22.23
CA SER A 130 0.25 -10.78 -22.60
C SER A 130 0.65 -9.34 -22.96
N GLY A 131 -0.33 -8.43 -23.04
CA GLY A 131 -0.09 -7.01 -23.36
C GLY A 131 0.92 -6.36 -22.41
N THR A 132 0.87 -6.67 -21.11
CA THR A 132 1.86 -6.20 -20.12
C THR A 132 3.28 -6.64 -20.47
N GLY A 133 3.48 -7.90 -20.86
CA GLY A 133 4.76 -8.40 -21.32
C GLY A 133 5.20 -7.76 -22.64
N ALA A 134 4.28 -7.54 -23.58
CA ALA A 134 4.57 -6.87 -24.85
C ALA A 134 5.03 -5.42 -24.63
N LEU A 135 4.36 -4.69 -23.74
CA LEU A 135 4.73 -3.33 -23.34
C LEU A 135 6.14 -3.33 -22.72
N ARG A 136 6.48 -4.29 -21.85
CA ARG A 136 7.82 -4.37 -21.24
C ARG A 136 8.92 -4.73 -22.25
N ILE A 137 8.64 -5.63 -23.22
CA ILE A 137 9.56 -5.96 -24.32
C ILE A 137 9.81 -4.73 -25.19
N GLY A 138 8.75 -4.05 -25.63
CA GLY A 138 8.86 -2.86 -26.47
C GLY A 138 9.54 -1.70 -25.76
N ALA A 139 9.21 -1.43 -24.49
CA ALA A 139 9.89 -0.42 -23.70
C ALA A 139 11.37 -0.76 -23.44
N ALA A 140 11.72 -2.04 -23.19
CA ALA A 140 13.12 -2.46 -23.12
C ALA A 140 13.89 -2.29 -24.44
N PHE A 141 13.21 -2.49 -25.59
CA PHE A 141 13.78 -2.26 -26.91
C PHE A 141 13.99 -0.76 -27.19
N MET A 142 12.98 0.08 -26.97
CA MET A 142 13.06 1.52 -27.20
C MET A 142 14.13 2.18 -26.32
N SER A 143 14.22 1.78 -25.04
CA SER A 143 15.23 2.30 -24.10
C SER A 143 16.66 2.11 -24.63
N ARG A 144 16.94 0.95 -25.22
CA ARG A 144 18.25 0.58 -25.77
C ARG A 144 18.52 1.18 -27.16
N PHE A 145 17.53 1.18 -28.05
CA PHE A 145 17.76 1.37 -29.49
C PHE A 145 17.02 2.55 -30.15
N PHE A 146 16.16 3.28 -29.43
CA PHE A 146 15.50 4.45 -30.01
C PHE A 146 16.41 5.68 -30.01
N GLU A 147 16.66 6.25 -31.19
CA GLU A 147 17.54 7.42 -31.40
C GLU A 147 16.80 8.77 -31.37
N GLY A 148 15.46 8.75 -31.37
CA GLY A 148 14.64 9.96 -31.27
C GLY A 148 14.53 10.48 -29.82
N ASN A 149 13.53 11.31 -29.55
CA ASN A 149 13.25 11.75 -28.19
C ASN A 149 12.84 10.53 -27.33
N LYS A 150 13.65 10.21 -26.32
CA LYS A 150 13.44 9.08 -25.40
C LYS A 150 12.31 9.29 -24.37
N GLU A 151 11.54 10.36 -24.47
CA GLU A 151 10.29 10.53 -23.74
C GLU A 151 9.13 9.80 -24.45
N VAL A 152 8.40 8.97 -23.72
CA VAL A 152 7.12 8.39 -24.20
C VAL A 152 5.94 9.29 -23.82
N TYR A 153 5.07 9.57 -24.77
CA TYR A 153 3.88 10.40 -24.57
C TYR A 153 2.64 9.52 -24.48
N PHE A 154 1.97 9.54 -23.33
CA PHE A 154 0.73 8.79 -23.07
C PHE A 154 -0.52 9.68 -23.22
N PRO A 155 -1.69 9.12 -23.57
CA PRO A 155 -2.95 9.86 -23.48
C PRO A 155 -3.26 10.21 -22.01
N LYS A 156 -4.00 11.30 -21.79
CA LYS A 156 -4.40 11.75 -20.45
C LYS A 156 -5.91 11.62 -20.25
N PRO A 157 -6.39 10.71 -19.36
CA PRO A 157 -5.66 9.65 -18.65
C PRO A 157 -5.28 8.47 -19.57
N THR A 158 -4.52 7.51 -19.06
CA THR A 158 -4.19 6.22 -19.72
C THR A 158 -4.35 5.06 -18.71
N TRP A 159 -4.12 3.82 -19.13
CA TRP A 159 -4.05 2.68 -18.21
C TRP A 159 -2.87 2.88 -17.26
N GLY A 160 -3.16 2.96 -15.95
CA GLY A 160 -2.17 3.36 -14.94
C GLY A 160 -0.89 2.51 -14.88
N ASN A 161 -0.87 1.31 -15.45
CA ASN A 161 0.30 0.45 -15.53
C ASN A 161 1.25 0.75 -16.71
N HIS A 162 0.89 1.65 -17.64
CA HIS A 162 1.83 2.12 -18.67
C HIS A 162 3.01 2.87 -18.03
N ILE A 163 2.72 3.76 -17.07
CA ILE A 163 3.72 4.56 -16.35
C ILE A 163 4.82 3.69 -15.69
N PRO A 164 4.52 2.72 -14.79
CA PRO A 164 5.55 1.90 -14.18
C PRO A 164 6.30 1.01 -15.18
N VAL A 165 5.66 0.48 -16.23
CA VAL A 165 6.33 -0.40 -17.21
C VAL A 165 7.39 0.35 -18.04
N PHE A 166 7.11 1.60 -18.43
CA PHE A 166 8.08 2.42 -19.15
C PHE A 166 9.14 3.02 -18.21
N ASN A 167 8.75 3.48 -17.00
CA ASN A 167 9.70 3.96 -15.99
C ASN A 167 10.71 2.85 -15.58
N ASP A 168 10.25 1.61 -15.35
CA ASP A 168 11.07 0.42 -15.06
C ASP A 168 11.97 0.01 -16.25
N SER A 169 11.65 0.50 -17.46
CA SER A 169 12.49 0.38 -18.65
C SER A 169 13.49 1.53 -18.80
N GLY A 170 13.51 2.50 -17.88
CA GLY A 170 14.34 3.70 -17.95
C GLY A 170 13.84 4.77 -18.94
N ILE A 171 12.58 4.68 -19.39
CA ILE A 171 11.97 5.63 -20.33
C ILE A 171 11.14 6.66 -19.53
N PRO A 172 11.51 7.95 -19.49
CA PRO A 172 10.68 8.99 -18.90
C PRO A 172 9.39 9.19 -19.69
N HIS A 173 8.32 9.61 -19.01
CA HIS A 173 7.02 9.78 -19.65
C HIS A 173 6.48 11.21 -19.54
N LYS A 174 5.67 11.57 -20.53
CA LYS A 174 4.85 12.79 -20.60
C LYS A 174 3.43 12.42 -21.04
N PHE A 175 2.57 13.43 -21.12
CA PHE A 175 1.17 13.27 -21.48
C PHE A 175 0.75 14.18 -22.63
N TYR A 176 -0.22 13.73 -23.43
CA TYR A 176 -1.01 14.58 -24.34
C TYR A 176 -2.49 14.58 -23.93
N ARG A 177 -3.19 15.66 -24.25
CA ARG A 177 -4.64 15.80 -24.06
C ARG A 177 -5.39 14.70 -24.81
N TYR A 178 -6.42 14.16 -24.16
CA TYR A 178 -7.22 13.06 -24.70
C TYR A 178 -8.65 13.09 -24.17
N TYR A 179 -8.82 13.18 -22.84
CA TYR A 179 -10.13 13.32 -22.22
C TYR A 179 -10.43 14.78 -21.87
N ASP A 180 -11.53 15.32 -22.40
CA ASP A 180 -12.10 16.58 -21.91
C ASP A 180 -13.15 16.30 -20.80
N PRO A 181 -12.94 16.77 -19.56
CA PRO A 181 -13.92 16.62 -18.49
C PRO A 181 -15.24 17.37 -18.68
N ASN A 182 -15.32 18.34 -19.60
CA ASN A 182 -16.51 19.16 -19.82
C ASN A 182 -17.52 18.46 -20.74
N THR A 183 -17.06 17.95 -21.88
CA THR A 183 -17.86 17.13 -22.82
C THR A 183 -17.96 15.66 -22.43
N VAL A 184 -17.03 15.16 -21.60
CA VAL A 184 -16.84 13.72 -21.30
C VAL A 184 -16.46 12.93 -22.57
N GLY A 185 -15.85 13.62 -23.55
CA GLY A 185 -15.48 13.13 -24.87
C GLY A 185 -13.98 13.23 -25.18
N PHE A 186 -13.63 13.03 -26.46
CA PHE A 186 -12.26 13.09 -26.96
C PHE A 186 -11.86 14.55 -27.24
N ASP A 187 -10.84 15.04 -26.55
CA ASP A 187 -10.21 16.34 -26.81
C ASP A 187 -9.32 16.25 -28.07
N PHE A 188 -9.96 16.10 -29.22
CA PHE A 188 -9.28 15.96 -30.51
C PHE A 188 -8.43 17.19 -30.86
N GLN A 189 -8.94 18.40 -30.60
CA GLN A 189 -8.19 19.62 -30.83
C GLN A 189 -6.95 19.66 -29.94
N GLY A 190 -7.09 19.39 -28.64
CA GLY A 190 -5.96 19.38 -27.72
C GLY A 190 -4.95 18.27 -28.01
N ALA A 191 -5.41 17.10 -28.44
CA ALA A 191 -4.53 16.02 -28.90
C ALA A 191 -3.71 16.46 -30.13
N CYS A 192 -4.35 17.07 -31.14
CA CYS A 192 -3.67 17.55 -32.34
C CYS A 192 -2.68 18.70 -32.04
N GLU A 193 -3.06 19.64 -31.19
CA GLU A 193 -2.18 20.72 -30.70
C GLU A 193 -0.95 20.15 -29.97
N ASP A 194 -1.15 19.24 -29.02
CA ASP A 194 -0.05 18.64 -28.25
C ASP A 194 0.88 17.84 -29.16
N LEU A 195 0.35 17.02 -30.07
CA LEU A 195 1.14 16.20 -31.01
C LEU A 195 1.95 17.05 -32.01
N MET A 196 1.42 18.19 -32.47
CA MET A 196 2.16 19.15 -33.29
C MET A 196 3.26 19.88 -32.48
N ASN A 197 3.05 20.11 -31.19
CA ASN A 197 4.00 20.80 -30.29
C ASN A 197 5.03 19.87 -29.63
N MET A 198 4.85 18.55 -29.67
CA MET A 198 5.86 17.59 -29.19
C MET A 198 7.21 17.75 -29.91
N PRO A 199 8.35 17.43 -29.26
CA PRO A 199 9.64 17.33 -29.94
C PRO A 199 9.57 16.32 -31.08
N ASP A 200 10.12 16.65 -32.25
CA ASP A 200 10.14 15.76 -33.41
C ASP A 200 10.79 14.41 -33.06
N LYS A 201 10.31 13.33 -33.70
CA LYS A 201 10.73 11.95 -33.39
C LYS A 201 10.49 11.51 -31.94
N SER A 202 9.40 11.95 -31.31
CA SER A 202 8.94 11.42 -30.02
C SER A 202 8.25 10.05 -30.17
N ILE A 203 8.26 9.25 -29.10
CA ILE A 203 7.45 8.02 -29.01
C ILE A 203 6.06 8.38 -28.53
N VAL A 204 5.01 8.04 -29.29
CA VAL A 204 3.61 8.33 -28.92
C VAL A 204 2.89 7.01 -28.69
N LEU A 205 2.41 6.79 -27.46
CA LEU A 205 1.58 5.63 -27.16
C LEU A 205 0.13 5.90 -27.56
N LEU A 206 -0.46 4.97 -28.32
CA LEU A 206 -1.81 5.01 -28.82
C LEU A 206 -2.57 3.76 -28.33
N HIS A 207 -3.83 3.90 -27.92
CA HIS A 207 -4.72 2.75 -27.73
C HIS A 207 -5.42 2.50 -29.06
N ALA A 208 -5.33 1.28 -29.61
CA ALA A 208 -5.87 1.00 -30.95
C ALA A 208 -7.41 1.07 -30.99
N CYS A 209 -8.06 0.62 -29.91
CA CYS A 209 -9.50 0.63 -29.68
C CYS A 209 -9.82 0.40 -28.18
N ALA A 210 -11.04 0.75 -27.76
CA ALA A 210 -11.55 0.72 -26.39
C ALA A 210 -10.59 1.32 -25.35
N HIS A 211 -10.24 2.59 -25.53
CA HIS A 211 -9.28 3.31 -24.70
C HIS A 211 -9.51 3.10 -23.19
N ASN A 212 -8.48 2.63 -22.50
CA ASN A 212 -8.52 2.34 -21.07
C ASN A 212 -7.88 3.53 -20.32
N PRO A 213 -8.61 4.29 -19.48
CA PRO A 213 -9.84 3.90 -18.77
C PRO A 213 -11.16 4.48 -19.29
N THR A 214 -11.16 5.38 -20.27
CA THR A 214 -12.34 6.23 -20.56
C THR A 214 -13.43 5.56 -21.40
N GLY A 215 -13.07 4.58 -22.24
CA GLY A 215 -13.92 4.02 -23.29
C GLY A 215 -14.14 4.94 -24.49
N ILE A 216 -13.37 6.02 -24.63
CA ILE A 216 -13.54 7.00 -25.72
C ILE A 216 -12.46 6.75 -26.77
N ASP A 217 -12.86 6.45 -28.01
CA ASP A 217 -11.93 6.25 -29.13
C ASP A 217 -12.05 7.40 -30.15
N PRO A 218 -10.97 7.75 -30.89
CA PRO A 218 -11.06 8.64 -32.04
C PRO A 218 -11.88 8.02 -33.17
N LYS A 219 -12.62 8.85 -33.92
CA LYS A 219 -13.30 8.44 -35.16
C LYS A 219 -12.30 8.16 -36.28
N CYS A 220 -12.73 7.50 -37.35
CA CYS A 220 -11.89 7.20 -38.51
C CYS A 220 -11.22 8.45 -39.11
N GLU A 221 -11.95 9.55 -39.24
CA GLU A 221 -11.42 10.82 -39.79
C GLU A 221 -10.41 11.48 -38.84
N GLN A 222 -10.58 11.27 -37.53
CA GLN A 222 -9.66 11.74 -36.50
C GLN A 222 -8.38 10.89 -36.47
N TRP A 223 -8.50 9.57 -36.65
CA TRP A 223 -7.34 8.69 -36.81
C TRP A 223 -6.49 9.03 -38.03
N VAL A 224 -7.11 9.41 -39.17
CA VAL A 224 -6.38 9.91 -40.34
C VAL A 224 -5.58 11.17 -40.00
N ALA A 225 -6.23 12.19 -39.43
CA ALA A 225 -5.57 13.43 -39.04
C ALA A 225 -4.46 13.22 -37.99
N LEU A 226 -4.62 12.25 -37.07
CA LEU A 226 -3.56 11.86 -36.14
C LEU A 226 -2.39 11.17 -36.87
N SER A 227 -2.66 10.29 -37.83
CA SER A 227 -1.62 9.66 -38.67
C SER A 227 -0.79 10.71 -39.40
N ASP A 228 -1.45 11.68 -40.05
CA ASP A 228 -0.80 12.80 -40.74
C ASP A 228 0.12 13.62 -39.82
N ILE A 229 -0.31 13.91 -38.58
CA ILE A 229 0.51 14.64 -37.60
C ILE A 229 1.74 13.83 -37.21
N LEU A 230 1.58 12.55 -36.83
CA LEU A 230 2.72 11.71 -36.44
C LEU A 230 3.68 11.51 -37.62
N LYS A 231 3.17 11.35 -38.85
CA LYS A 231 3.95 11.22 -40.10
C LYS A 231 4.76 12.48 -40.38
N LYS A 232 4.12 13.66 -40.33
CA LYS A 232 4.75 14.98 -40.51
C LYS A 232 5.83 15.27 -39.47
N LYS A 233 5.64 14.84 -38.23
CA LYS A 233 6.55 15.07 -37.09
C LYS A 233 7.62 13.97 -36.93
N GLY A 234 7.59 12.92 -37.76
CA GLY A 234 8.45 11.75 -37.64
C GLY A 234 8.29 10.97 -36.33
N HIS A 235 7.15 11.13 -35.63
CA HIS A 235 6.87 10.47 -34.36
C HIS A 235 6.69 8.97 -34.55
N PHE A 236 7.16 8.18 -33.59
CA PHE A 236 7.04 6.72 -33.62
C PHE A 236 5.73 6.26 -32.95
N PRO A 237 4.79 5.65 -33.67
CA PRO A 237 3.52 5.16 -33.11
C PRO A 237 3.75 3.84 -32.36
N PHE A 238 3.36 3.81 -31.08
CA PHE A 238 3.46 2.64 -30.21
C PHE A 238 2.04 2.24 -29.76
N PHE A 239 1.47 1.19 -30.33
CA PHE A 239 0.08 0.80 -30.07
C PHE A 239 -0.08 -0.23 -28.95
N ASP A 240 -1.04 -0.02 -28.04
CA ASP A 240 -1.62 -1.06 -27.18
C ASP A 240 -2.99 -1.49 -27.74
N MET A 241 -3.17 -2.78 -27.98
CA MET A 241 -4.37 -3.39 -28.58
C MET A 241 -4.82 -4.59 -27.73
N ALA A 242 -5.49 -4.28 -26.62
CA ALA A 242 -5.94 -5.27 -25.64
C ALA A 242 -7.42 -5.71 -25.80
N TYR A 243 -8.14 -5.18 -26.79
CA TYR A 243 -9.60 -5.33 -26.92
C TYR A 243 -10.08 -5.66 -28.35
N GLN A 244 -9.21 -6.08 -29.27
CA GLN A 244 -9.60 -6.33 -30.68
C GLN A 244 -10.72 -7.37 -30.81
N GLY A 245 -11.84 -6.98 -31.43
CA GLY A 245 -13.09 -7.74 -31.56
C GLY A 245 -14.06 -7.54 -30.40
N PHE A 246 -13.62 -6.97 -29.28
CA PHE A 246 -14.40 -6.74 -28.07
C PHE A 246 -14.92 -5.29 -27.95
N ALA A 247 -14.42 -4.35 -28.76
CA ALA A 247 -14.91 -2.97 -28.75
C ALA A 247 -16.19 -2.85 -29.60
N SER A 248 -16.10 -3.06 -30.92
CA SER A 248 -17.24 -2.98 -31.84
C SER A 248 -17.96 -4.32 -32.07
N GLY A 249 -17.37 -5.44 -31.66
CA GLY A 249 -17.81 -6.78 -32.04
C GLY A 249 -17.21 -7.29 -33.36
N ASP A 250 -16.33 -6.49 -33.99
CA ASP A 250 -15.67 -6.79 -35.25
C ASP A 250 -14.14 -6.60 -35.11
N VAL A 251 -13.37 -7.61 -35.53
CA VAL A 251 -11.91 -7.62 -35.35
C VAL A 251 -11.15 -6.74 -36.35
N ASP A 252 -11.76 -6.39 -37.47
CA ASP A 252 -11.16 -5.60 -38.54
C ASP A 252 -11.42 -4.10 -38.31
N ASN A 253 -12.64 -3.74 -37.88
CA ASN A 253 -12.97 -2.39 -37.39
C ASN A 253 -12.12 -2.02 -36.17
N ASP A 254 -12.01 -2.91 -35.19
CA ASP A 254 -11.18 -2.71 -33.99
C ASP A 254 -9.66 -2.64 -34.28
N ALA A 255 -9.25 -2.92 -35.53
CA ALA A 255 -7.87 -2.80 -36.01
C ALA A 255 -7.67 -1.65 -37.02
N PHE A 256 -8.70 -0.82 -37.29
CA PHE A 256 -8.67 0.25 -38.29
C PHE A 256 -7.43 1.15 -38.16
N ALA A 257 -7.15 1.64 -36.94
CA ALA A 257 -6.02 2.54 -36.69
C ALA A 257 -4.67 1.89 -37.06
N ILE A 258 -4.47 0.61 -36.71
CA ILE A 258 -3.25 -0.15 -37.03
C ILE A 258 -3.06 -0.26 -38.55
N ARG A 259 -4.12 -0.64 -39.26
CA ARG A 259 -4.08 -0.91 -40.70
C ARG A 259 -3.95 0.38 -41.51
N HIS A 260 -4.62 1.45 -41.08
CA HIS A 260 -4.46 2.77 -41.69
C HIS A 260 -3.03 3.30 -41.56
N PHE A 261 -2.45 3.28 -40.34
CA PHE A 261 -1.06 3.71 -40.12
C PHE A 261 -0.06 2.89 -40.95
N ILE A 262 -0.26 1.58 -41.07
CA ILE A 262 0.56 0.72 -41.94
C ILE A 262 0.38 1.08 -43.43
N SER A 263 -0.85 1.34 -43.90
CA SER A 263 -1.09 1.76 -45.28
C SER A 263 -0.48 3.14 -45.61
N GLU A 264 -0.41 4.03 -44.63
CA GLU A 264 0.30 5.32 -44.72
C GLU A 264 1.83 5.19 -44.56
N GLY A 265 2.36 3.97 -44.48
CA GLY A 265 3.80 3.70 -44.45
C GLY A 265 4.47 3.92 -43.08
N HIS A 266 3.71 4.02 -41.98
CA HIS A 266 4.30 4.10 -40.66
C HIS A 266 4.97 2.78 -40.26
N GLN A 267 6.21 2.88 -39.77
CA GLN A 267 6.81 1.87 -38.91
C GLN A 267 6.18 2.01 -37.52
N ILE A 268 5.74 0.91 -36.91
CA ILE A 268 5.02 0.91 -35.63
C ILE A 268 5.54 -0.20 -34.70
N ALA A 269 5.34 0.00 -33.40
CA ALA A 269 5.31 -1.09 -32.42
C ALA A 269 3.86 -1.37 -32.03
N LEU A 270 3.55 -2.63 -31.71
CA LEU A 270 2.21 -3.09 -31.37
C LEU A 270 2.25 -4.14 -30.25
N CYS A 271 1.47 -3.92 -29.20
CA CYS A 271 1.25 -4.83 -28.09
C CYS A 271 -0.15 -5.45 -28.18
N GLN A 272 -0.24 -6.77 -28.34
CA GLN A 272 -1.50 -7.52 -28.42
C GLN A 272 -1.75 -8.31 -27.14
N SER A 273 -3.00 -8.35 -26.68
CA SER A 273 -3.43 -9.18 -25.52
C SER A 273 -4.69 -9.97 -25.83
N TYR A 274 -4.62 -11.29 -25.68
CA TYR A 274 -5.79 -12.18 -25.84
C TYR A 274 -6.62 -12.34 -24.55
N ALA A 275 -6.30 -11.54 -23.52
CA ALA A 275 -6.92 -11.67 -22.20
C ALA A 275 -8.42 -11.33 -22.20
N LYS A 276 -8.89 -10.44 -23.09
CA LYS A 276 -10.30 -10.02 -23.13
C LYS A 276 -11.08 -10.67 -24.26
N ASN A 277 -10.58 -10.59 -25.50
CA ASN A 277 -11.28 -11.09 -26.68
C ASN A 277 -11.38 -12.62 -26.74
N MET A 278 -10.47 -13.36 -26.08
CA MET A 278 -10.58 -14.81 -25.87
C MET A 278 -10.76 -15.19 -24.39
N GLY A 279 -10.93 -14.22 -23.48
CA GLY A 279 -11.08 -14.50 -22.04
C GLY A 279 -9.85 -15.11 -21.35
N LEU A 280 -8.68 -15.18 -22.02
CA LEU A 280 -7.46 -15.84 -21.52
C LEU A 280 -6.69 -14.96 -20.52
N TYR A 281 -7.38 -14.49 -19.47
CA TYR A 281 -6.81 -13.60 -18.44
C TYR A 281 -5.64 -14.26 -17.69
N GLY A 282 -5.84 -15.52 -17.27
CA GLY A 282 -4.91 -16.31 -16.48
C GLY A 282 -3.69 -16.78 -17.28
N GLU A 283 -3.90 -17.25 -18.51
CA GLU A 283 -2.87 -17.85 -19.38
C GLU A 283 -1.77 -16.91 -19.85
N ARG A 284 -1.87 -15.61 -19.50
CA ARG A 284 -0.90 -14.56 -19.79
C ARG A 284 -0.43 -14.53 -21.25
N ILE A 285 -1.31 -14.79 -22.21
CA ILE A 285 -0.96 -14.86 -23.63
C ILE A 285 -1.16 -13.51 -24.35
N GLY A 286 -0.24 -13.19 -25.28
CA GLY A 286 -0.21 -12.00 -26.12
C GLY A 286 1.01 -12.02 -27.05
N ALA A 287 1.19 -10.94 -27.81
CA ALA A 287 2.31 -10.77 -28.73
C ALA A 287 2.84 -9.34 -28.72
N PHE A 288 4.13 -9.18 -29.02
CA PHE A 288 4.75 -7.91 -29.40
C PHE A 288 5.11 -8.00 -30.88
N SER A 289 4.66 -7.02 -31.67
CA SER A 289 4.97 -6.88 -33.09
C SER A 289 5.69 -5.55 -33.35
N PHE A 290 6.68 -5.56 -34.25
CA PHE A 290 7.42 -4.37 -34.70
C PHE A 290 7.46 -4.38 -36.23
N VAL A 291 7.19 -3.24 -36.88
CA VAL A 291 7.23 -3.08 -38.34
C VAL A 291 8.47 -2.30 -38.75
N THR A 292 9.26 -2.83 -39.69
CA THR A 292 10.56 -2.29 -40.15
C THR A 292 10.51 -1.80 -41.59
N CYS A 293 11.58 -1.13 -42.06
CA CYS A 293 11.67 -0.68 -43.46
C CYS A 293 11.91 -1.82 -44.46
N ASN A 294 12.61 -2.88 -44.06
CA ASN A 294 12.90 -4.06 -44.87
C ASN A 294 13.10 -5.33 -44.01
N LYS A 295 13.27 -6.47 -44.67
CA LYS A 295 13.46 -7.77 -44.00
C LYS A 295 14.81 -7.87 -43.27
N GLU A 296 15.87 -7.28 -43.83
CA GLU A 296 17.21 -7.29 -43.23
C GLU A 296 17.20 -6.57 -41.89
N GLU A 297 16.39 -5.52 -41.74
CA GLU A 297 16.13 -4.86 -40.48
C GLU A 297 15.23 -5.68 -39.55
N ALA A 298 14.21 -6.36 -40.07
CA ALA A 298 13.40 -7.29 -39.28
C ALA A 298 14.27 -8.38 -38.64
N ASP A 299 15.20 -8.98 -39.39
CA ASP A 299 16.10 -10.01 -38.85
C ASP A 299 17.06 -9.44 -37.78
N ARG A 300 17.54 -8.19 -37.92
CA ARG A 300 18.32 -7.48 -36.88
C ARG A 300 17.48 -7.24 -35.63
N VAL A 301 16.29 -6.65 -35.76
CA VAL A 301 15.37 -6.37 -34.64
C VAL A 301 14.98 -7.66 -33.92
N MET A 302 14.66 -8.73 -34.67
CA MET A 302 14.37 -10.07 -34.15
C MET A 302 15.53 -10.64 -33.32
N SER A 303 16.79 -10.40 -33.73
CA SER A 303 17.96 -10.83 -32.94
C SER A 303 18.03 -10.11 -31.59
N GLN A 304 17.76 -8.80 -31.55
CA GLN A 304 17.81 -8.00 -30.32
C GLN A 304 16.63 -8.28 -29.39
N LEU A 305 15.43 -8.55 -29.92
CA LEU A 305 14.30 -8.99 -29.10
C LEU A 305 14.58 -10.32 -28.40
N LYS A 306 15.27 -11.27 -29.05
CA LYS A 306 15.71 -12.53 -28.40
C LYS A 306 16.69 -12.26 -27.25
N ILE A 307 17.63 -11.33 -27.43
CA ILE A 307 18.60 -10.89 -26.39
C ILE A 307 17.91 -10.15 -25.24
N ILE A 308 16.83 -9.41 -25.50
CA ILE A 308 15.99 -8.74 -24.50
C ILE A 308 15.14 -9.75 -23.71
N ILE A 309 14.48 -10.69 -24.39
CA ILE A 309 13.55 -11.64 -23.78
C ILE A 309 14.28 -12.67 -22.91
N ARG A 310 15.42 -13.20 -23.36
CA ARG A 310 16.11 -14.30 -22.69
C ARG A 310 16.44 -14.04 -21.21
N PRO A 311 16.98 -12.89 -20.78
CA PRO A 311 17.19 -12.59 -19.36
C PRO A 311 15.92 -12.16 -18.60
N MET A 312 14.82 -11.77 -19.28
CA MET A 312 13.57 -11.42 -18.60
C MET A 312 12.75 -12.66 -18.20
N TYR A 313 12.63 -13.65 -19.09
CA TYR A 313 11.85 -14.86 -18.82
C TYR A 313 12.26 -16.12 -19.63
N SER A 314 13.44 -16.13 -20.27
CA SER A 314 13.93 -17.19 -21.18
C SER A 314 13.08 -17.43 -22.44
N ASN A 315 11.85 -17.93 -22.28
CA ASN A 315 10.87 -18.23 -23.32
C ASN A 315 9.43 -18.17 -22.75
N PRO A 316 8.41 -17.87 -23.58
CA PRO A 316 7.06 -17.60 -23.09
C PRO A 316 6.20 -18.88 -22.93
N PRO A 317 5.13 -18.84 -22.10
CA PRO A 317 4.33 -20.02 -21.74
C PRO A 317 3.49 -20.57 -22.91
N ILE A 318 3.47 -21.90 -23.06
CA ILE A 318 2.93 -22.56 -24.27
C ILE A 318 1.41 -22.74 -24.32
N HIS A 319 0.72 -22.92 -23.18
CA HIS A 319 -0.68 -23.36 -23.17
C HIS A 319 -1.63 -22.38 -23.86
N GLY A 320 -1.67 -21.13 -23.39
CA GLY A 320 -2.46 -20.07 -24.01
C GLY A 320 -2.08 -19.81 -25.48
N ALA A 321 -0.80 -20.00 -25.86
CA ALA A 321 -0.37 -19.86 -27.25
C ALA A 321 -0.92 -20.97 -28.15
N ARG A 322 -0.91 -22.23 -27.68
CA ARG A 322 -1.52 -23.37 -28.37
C ARG A 322 -3.03 -23.15 -28.53
N ILE A 323 -3.73 -22.67 -27.51
CA ILE A 323 -5.17 -22.34 -27.58
C ILE A 323 -5.44 -21.28 -28.66
N VAL A 324 -4.77 -20.12 -28.61
CA VAL A 324 -4.97 -19.04 -29.58
C VAL A 324 -4.60 -19.50 -31.00
N GLN A 325 -3.52 -20.27 -31.17
CA GLN A 325 -3.14 -20.87 -32.45
C GLN A 325 -4.25 -21.79 -32.98
N LYS A 326 -4.82 -22.67 -32.14
CA LYS A 326 -5.90 -23.60 -32.52
C LYS A 326 -7.11 -22.83 -33.05
N ILE A 327 -7.54 -21.80 -32.32
CA ILE A 327 -8.68 -20.96 -32.66
C ILE A 327 -8.43 -20.17 -33.95
N LEU A 328 -7.26 -19.54 -34.12
CA LEU A 328 -7.00 -18.69 -35.29
C LEU A 328 -6.66 -19.48 -36.57
N SER A 329 -6.17 -20.73 -36.46
CA SER A 329 -5.81 -21.57 -37.61
C SER A 329 -6.93 -22.51 -38.08
N GLN A 330 -7.90 -22.89 -37.23
CA GLN A 330 -9.06 -23.69 -37.65
C GLN A 330 -10.24 -22.77 -38.05
N PRO A 331 -10.77 -22.85 -39.29
CA PRO A 331 -11.86 -21.98 -39.74
C PRO A 331 -13.11 -22.02 -38.85
N ASP A 332 -13.52 -23.20 -38.39
CA ASP A 332 -14.73 -23.34 -37.56
C ASP A 332 -14.55 -22.80 -36.14
N LEU A 333 -13.40 -23.05 -35.49
CA LEU A 333 -13.10 -22.43 -34.19
C LEU A 333 -12.97 -20.91 -34.32
N LYS A 334 -12.34 -20.40 -35.38
CA LYS A 334 -12.24 -18.96 -35.66
C LYS A 334 -13.63 -18.34 -35.83
N LYS A 335 -14.51 -18.99 -36.59
CA LYS A 335 -15.90 -18.57 -36.83
C LYS A 335 -16.72 -18.56 -35.53
N ASN A 336 -16.60 -19.59 -34.70
CA ASN A 336 -17.26 -19.66 -33.41
C ASN A 336 -16.74 -18.55 -32.48
N TRP A 337 -15.43 -18.37 -32.38
CA TRP A 337 -14.81 -17.29 -31.62
C TRP A 337 -15.27 -15.88 -32.06
N LEU A 338 -15.36 -15.63 -33.36
CA LEU A 338 -15.84 -14.35 -33.89
C LEU A 338 -17.31 -14.09 -33.50
N ALA A 339 -18.17 -15.12 -33.52
CA ALA A 339 -19.54 -15.00 -33.04
C ALA A 339 -19.62 -14.80 -31.50
N GLU A 340 -18.75 -15.46 -30.74
CA GLU A 340 -18.65 -15.34 -29.28
C GLU A 340 -18.19 -13.95 -28.85
N VAL A 341 -17.10 -13.42 -29.44
CA VAL A 341 -16.57 -12.10 -29.10
C VAL A 341 -17.53 -10.99 -29.53
N LYS A 342 -18.22 -11.15 -30.67
CA LYS A 342 -19.31 -10.26 -31.06
C LYS A 342 -20.44 -10.27 -30.04
N CYS A 343 -20.90 -11.46 -29.60
CA CYS A 343 -21.92 -11.58 -28.56
C CYS A 343 -21.51 -10.90 -27.24
N MET A 344 -20.22 -10.99 -26.88
CA MET A 344 -19.66 -10.29 -25.71
C MET A 344 -19.70 -8.76 -25.88
N ALA A 345 -19.37 -8.23 -27.07
CA ALA A 345 -19.45 -6.80 -27.38
C ALA A 345 -20.91 -6.31 -27.44
N ASP A 346 -21.80 -7.05 -28.11
CA ASP A 346 -23.24 -6.78 -28.21
C ASP A 346 -23.87 -6.66 -26.81
N ARG A 347 -23.49 -7.54 -25.86
CA ARG A 347 -23.94 -7.44 -24.46
C ARG A 347 -23.46 -6.16 -23.79
N ILE A 348 -22.22 -5.75 -24.02
CA ILE A 348 -21.66 -4.51 -23.44
C ILE A 348 -22.38 -3.28 -24.01
N ILE A 349 -22.66 -3.26 -25.32
CA ILE A 349 -23.42 -2.20 -26.00
C ILE A 349 -24.86 -2.15 -25.49
N SER A 350 -25.51 -3.30 -25.28
CA SER A 350 -26.88 -3.35 -24.76
C SER A 350 -26.98 -2.88 -23.30
N VAL A 351 -26.02 -3.22 -22.42
CA VAL A 351 -26.04 -2.69 -21.02
C VAL A 351 -25.67 -1.21 -20.93
N ARG A 352 -24.84 -0.67 -21.84
CA ARG A 352 -24.65 0.79 -22.00
C ARG A 352 -25.96 1.49 -22.36
N SER A 353 -26.66 0.96 -23.35
CA SER A 353 -27.95 1.46 -23.82
C SER A 353 -29.01 1.42 -22.71
N ALA A 354 -29.13 0.28 -22.02
CA ALA A 354 -30.02 0.10 -20.88
C ALA A 354 -29.70 1.06 -19.73
N LEU A 355 -28.42 1.26 -19.37
CA LEU A 355 -28.04 2.19 -18.31
C LEU A 355 -28.45 3.63 -18.64
N LYS A 356 -28.21 4.09 -19.87
CA LYS A 356 -28.66 5.41 -20.36
C LYS A 356 -30.19 5.55 -20.33
N GLU A 357 -30.92 4.50 -20.75
CA GLU A 357 -32.38 4.46 -20.74
C GLU A 357 -32.94 4.51 -19.30
N LYS A 358 -32.43 3.67 -18.39
CA LYS A 358 -32.87 3.65 -16.98
C LYS A 358 -32.54 4.96 -16.27
N LEU A 359 -31.37 5.57 -16.51
CA LEU A 359 -31.05 6.91 -16.02
C LEU A 359 -32.04 7.98 -16.48
N SER A 360 -32.54 7.88 -17.72
CA SER A 360 -33.60 8.77 -18.20
C SER A 360 -34.95 8.48 -17.54
N LYS A 361 -35.31 7.20 -17.31
CA LYS A 361 -36.57 6.79 -16.66
C LYS A 361 -36.63 7.16 -15.17
N GLU A 362 -35.50 7.14 -14.49
CA GLU A 362 -35.35 7.65 -13.12
C GLU A 362 -35.56 9.18 -13.00
N GLY A 363 -35.56 9.92 -14.12
CA GLY A 363 -35.75 11.37 -14.14
C GLY A 363 -34.46 12.20 -14.16
N SER A 364 -33.33 11.61 -14.57
CA SER A 364 -32.05 12.31 -14.57
C SER A 364 -31.95 13.37 -15.68
N SER A 365 -31.90 14.65 -15.29
CA SER A 365 -31.79 15.80 -16.20
C SER A 365 -30.36 16.09 -16.71
N ARG A 366 -29.39 15.20 -16.42
CA ARG A 366 -28.02 15.29 -16.92
C ARG A 366 -27.93 14.58 -18.28
N ASN A 367 -27.13 15.11 -19.21
CA ASN A 367 -26.79 14.37 -20.42
C ASN A 367 -25.91 13.15 -20.07
N TRP A 368 -26.36 11.96 -20.46
CA TRP A 368 -25.67 10.67 -20.27
C TRP A 368 -25.28 10.00 -21.59
N SER A 369 -25.23 10.76 -22.70
CA SER A 369 -24.95 10.18 -24.01
C SER A 369 -23.57 9.55 -24.11
N HIS A 370 -22.57 10.10 -23.41
CA HIS A 370 -21.23 9.52 -23.29
C HIS A 370 -21.24 8.04 -22.84
N ILE A 371 -22.27 7.53 -22.16
CA ILE A 371 -22.37 6.10 -21.82
C ILE A 371 -22.53 5.23 -23.08
N THR A 372 -23.29 5.69 -24.08
CA THR A 372 -23.46 5.00 -25.38
C THR A 372 -22.42 5.40 -26.41
N ASP A 373 -21.87 6.60 -26.30
CA ASP A 373 -20.91 7.13 -27.27
C ASP A 373 -19.48 6.62 -26.95
N GLN A 374 -19.27 6.09 -25.73
CA GLN A 374 -18.11 5.31 -25.33
C GLN A 374 -18.29 3.81 -25.64
N ILE A 375 -17.19 3.12 -25.95
CA ILE A 375 -17.12 1.75 -26.44
C ILE A 375 -16.31 0.83 -25.49
N GLY A 376 -16.39 -0.48 -25.70
CA GLY A 376 -15.59 -1.48 -24.96
C GLY A 376 -15.92 -1.57 -23.47
N MET A 377 -14.99 -2.12 -22.67
CA MET A 377 -15.28 -2.58 -21.30
C MET A 377 -15.54 -1.46 -20.28
N PHE A 378 -15.00 -0.26 -20.48
CA PHE A 378 -15.00 0.80 -19.46
C PHE A 378 -15.78 2.04 -19.89
N CYS A 379 -16.45 2.68 -18.93
CA CYS A 379 -17.10 3.97 -19.12
C CYS A 379 -16.58 4.96 -18.09
N TYR A 380 -16.09 6.11 -18.53
CA TYR A 380 -15.88 7.27 -17.66
C TYR A 380 -17.23 7.97 -17.46
N THR A 381 -17.85 7.76 -16.30
CA THR A 381 -19.20 8.26 -16.01
C THR A 381 -19.28 9.78 -15.86
N GLY A 382 -18.16 10.45 -15.61
CA GLY A 382 -18.11 11.86 -15.23
C GLY A 382 -18.76 12.13 -13.85
N LEU A 383 -18.84 11.13 -12.97
CA LEU A 383 -19.17 11.31 -11.56
C LEU A 383 -17.94 11.78 -10.78
N LYS A 384 -18.14 12.65 -9.79
CA LYS A 384 -17.08 13.19 -8.93
C LYS A 384 -16.74 12.23 -7.78
N PRO A 385 -15.54 12.32 -7.16
CA PRO A 385 -15.14 11.42 -6.08
C PRO A 385 -16.12 11.33 -4.91
N GLU A 386 -16.82 12.43 -4.56
CA GLU A 386 -17.82 12.46 -3.50
C GLU A 386 -19.12 11.74 -3.89
N GLN A 387 -19.43 11.71 -5.20
CA GLN A 387 -20.55 10.95 -5.75
C GLN A 387 -20.22 9.45 -5.82
N VAL A 388 -18.95 9.11 -6.09
CA VAL A 388 -18.41 7.74 -6.00
C VAL A 388 -18.40 7.23 -4.56
N GLU A 389 -17.99 8.07 -3.60
CA GLU A 389 -18.02 7.76 -2.16
C GLU A 389 -19.45 7.47 -1.69
N ARG A 390 -20.44 8.27 -2.13
CA ARG A 390 -21.86 8.01 -1.89
C ARG A 390 -22.39 6.76 -2.60
N LEU A 391 -22.03 6.50 -3.86
CA LEU A 391 -22.41 5.24 -4.53
C LEU A 391 -21.91 4.01 -3.76
N THR A 392 -20.68 4.08 -3.25
CA THR A 392 -20.06 3.01 -2.48
C THR A 392 -20.74 2.82 -1.13
N LYS A 393 -21.03 3.91 -0.42
CA LYS A 393 -21.55 3.90 0.96
C LYS A 393 -23.07 3.75 1.06
N ASP A 394 -23.81 4.50 0.24
CA ASP A 394 -25.27 4.64 0.35
C ASP A 394 -26.00 3.59 -0.53
N PHE A 395 -25.32 3.03 -1.55
CA PHE A 395 -25.91 2.11 -2.54
C PHE A 395 -25.12 0.80 -2.77
N HIS A 396 -23.98 0.59 -2.09
CA HIS A 396 -23.13 -0.61 -2.23
C HIS A 396 -22.55 -0.82 -3.65
N ILE A 397 -22.37 0.27 -4.41
CA ILE A 397 -21.86 0.24 -5.80
C ILE A 397 -20.38 0.62 -5.80
N TYR A 398 -19.51 -0.37 -6.04
CA TYR A 398 -18.06 -0.25 -5.95
C TYR A 398 -17.43 0.07 -7.32
N LEU A 399 -16.89 1.28 -7.46
CA LEU A 399 -16.20 1.79 -8.65
C LEU A 399 -14.94 2.58 -8.25
N THR A 400 -14.05 2.90 -9.19
CA THR A 400 -12.83 3.68 -8.86
C THR A 400 -13.15 5.17 -8.70
N LYS A 401 -12.34 5.87 -7.89
CA LYS A 401 -12.58 7.27 -7.46
C LYS A 401 -12.58 8.30 -8.59
N ASP A 402 -12.05 7.93 -9.76
CA ASP A 402 -12.06 8.69 -11.02
C ASP A 402 -13.42 8.65 -11.75
N GLY A 403 -14.37 7.84 -11.28
CA GLY A 403 -15.67 7.65 -11.91
C GLY A 403 -15.68 6.62 -13.05
N ARG A 404 -14.62 5.82 -13.21
CA ARG A 404 -14.63 4.66 -14.14
C ARG A 404 -15.55 3.56 -13.63
N ILE A 405 -16.45 3.09 -14.47
CA ILE A 405 -17.18 1.82 -14.29
C ILE A 405 -16.74 0.80 -15.34
N SER A 406 -16.69 -0.47 -14.94
CA SER A 406 -16.59 -1.63 -15.83
C SER A 406 -17.99 -2.06 -16.23
N MET A 407 -18.37 -1.84 -17.49
CA MET A 407 -19.66 -2.26 -18.04
C MET A 407 -19.84 -3.78 -18.00
N ALA A 408 -18.75 -4.54 -17.90
CA ALA A 408 -18.80 -5.98 -17.68
C ALA A 408 -19.53 -6.37 -16.38
N GLY A 409 -19.44 -5.55 -15.33
CA GLY A 409 -20.13 -5.78 -14.05
C GLY A 409 -21.62 -5.39 -14.04
N VAL A 410 -22.10 -4.77 -15.14
CA VAL A 410 -23.52 -4.41 -15.31
C VAL A 410 -24.27 -5.58 -15.96
N THR A 411 -25.44 -5.90 -15.41
CA THR A 411 -26.31 -7.01 -15.85
C THR A 411 -27.77 -6.55 -15.89
N SER A 412 -28.64 -7.31 -16.57
CA SER A 412 -30.08 -7.08 -16.62
C SER A 412 -30.72 -6.99 -15.22
N LYS A 413 -30.09 -7.61 -14.22
CA LYS A 413 -30.56 -7.74 -12.83
C LYS A 413 -30.11 -6.60 -11.92
N ASN A 414 -29.10 -5.83 -12.32
CA ASN A 414 -28.50 -4.78 -11.48
C ASN A 414 -28.49 -3.37 -12.10
N VAL A 415 -28.76 -3.25 -13.41
CA VAL A 415 -28.75 -1.96 -14.14
C VAL A 415 -29.73 -0.93 -13.57
N ASP A 416 -30.89 -1.37 -13.05
CA ASP A 416 -31.86 -0.48 -12.40
C ASP A 416 -31.34 0.08 -11.07
N HIS A 417 -30.76 -0.76 -10.20
CA HIS A 417 -30.16 -0.31 -8.93
C HIS A 417 -28.95 0.62 -9.19
N LEU A 418 -28.18 0.34 -10.24
CA LEU A 418 -27.10 1.22 -10.70
C LEU A 418 -27.62 2.57 -11.20
N ALA A 419 -28.63 2.59 -12.08
CA ALA A 419 -29.21 3.81 -12.60
C ALA A 419 -29.84 4.68 -11.50
N HIS A 420 -30.58 4.06 -10.58
CA HIS A 420 -31.16 4.72 -9.42
C HIS A 420 -30.07 5.36 -8.54
N GLY A 421 -29.07 4.59 -8.11
CA GLY A 421 -27.96 5.12 -7.30
C GLY A 421 -27.19 6.24 -8.01
N MET A 422 -26.91 6.08 -9.32
CA MET A 422 -26.26 7.11 -10.14
C MET A 422 -27.13 8.38 -10.27
N HIS A 423 -28.46 8.26 -10.31
CA HIS A 423 -29.36 9.40 -10.29
C HIS A 423 -29.35 10.11 -8.93
N GLU A 424 -29.52 9.39 -7.82
CA GLU A 424 -29.56 9.97 -6.46
C GLU A 424 -28.25 10.64 -6.02
N VAL A 425 -27.10 10.25 -6.57
CA VAL A 425 -25.84 10.97 -6.36
C VAL A 425 -25.64 12.16 -7.30
N SER A 426 -26.38 12.26 -8.41
CA SER A 426 -26.23 13.29 -9.44
C SER A 426 -27.33 14.36 -9.48
N LYS A 427 -28.44 14.20 -8.74
CA LYS A 427 -29.47 15.23 -8.57
C LYS A 427 -28.88 16.57 -8.10
N LEU A 428 -29.17 17.64 -8.86
CA LEU A 428 -28.93 19.02 -8.43
C LEU A 428 -30.02 19.42 -7.41
N CYS A 429 -29.65 19.49 -6.14
CA CYS A 429 -30.59 19.78 -5.06
C CYS A 429 -31.13 21.23 -5.16
N ARG A 430 -32.43 21.38 -5.46
CA ARG A 430 -33.18 22.63 -5.25
C ARG A 430 -33.61 22.70 -3.79
N THR A 431 -33.35 23.83 -3.16
CA THR A 431 -33.47 24.02 -1.70
C THR A 431 -34.91 24.09 -1.19
N SER A 432 -35.16 23.47 -0.05
CA SER A 432 -36.26 23.78 0.88
C SER A 432 -35.79 23.48 2.31
N GLN A 433 -36.41 24.12 3.31
CA GLN A 433 -35.90 24.15 4.69
C GLN A 433 -36.30 22.93 5.52
N VAL A 434 -35.41 22.48 6.42
CA VAL A 434 -35.62 22.15 7.87
C VAL A 434 -34.54 21.17 8.37
N THR A 435 -34.01 21.42 9.58
CA THR A 435 -33.11 20.58 10.43
C THR A 435 -31.86 19.91 9.81
N SER A 436 -30.77 20.69 9.77
CA SER A 436 -29.45 20.33 10.35
C SER A 436 -28.92 18.87 10.28
N LYS A 437 -27.99 18.60 9.34
CA LYS A 437 -26.57 18.25 9.63
C LYS A 437 -25.77 17.98 8.34
N VAL A 438 -25.19 19.02 7.75
CA VAL A 438 -24.15 18.91 6.70
C VAL A 438 -23.11 20.00 6.93
N GLY A 439 -21.83 19.62 7.05
CA GLY A 439 -20.74 20.57 7.25
C GLY A 439 -19.36 19.91 7.30
N SER A 440 -18.72 19.80 6.13
CA SER A 440 -17.25 19.75 5.87
C SER A 440 -16.86 18.79 4.74
N ARG A 441 -16.78 19.30 3.50
CA ARG A 441 -15.90 18.83 2.39
C ARG A 441 -15.94 19.74 1.14
N ARG A 442 -16.01 21.07 1.31
CA ARG A 442 -16.15 22.03 0.19
C ARG A 442 -14.92 22.94 -0.05
N ARG A 443 -13.79 22.69 0.61
CA ARG A 443 -12.65 23.64 0.66
C ARG A 443 -11.48 23.34 -0.31
N PHE A 444 -11.08 22.08 -0.48
CA PHE A 444 -9.89 21.73 -1.27
C PHE A 444 -9.94 22.13 -2.75
N ALA A 445 -11.09 21.96 -3.43
CA ALA A 445 -11.21 22.26 -4.86
C ALA A 445 -11.06 23.75 -5.19
N VAL A 446 -11.41 24.64 -4.25
CA VAL A 446 -11.31 26.11 -4.44
C VAL A 446 -9.87 26.60 -4.24
N HIS A 447 -9.06 25.87 -3.45
CA HIS A 447 -7.67 26.24 -3.25
C HIS A 447 -6.82 26.11 -4.53
N LYS A 448 -6.95 25.05 -5.34
CA LYS A 448 -5.93 24.79 -6.38
C LYS A 448 -5.85 25.83 -7.52
N SER A 449 -6.92 26.58 -7.80
CA SER A 449 -6.90 27.73 -8.74
C SER A 449 -6.60 29.08 -8.08
N THR A 450 -6.76 29.18 -6.75
CA THR A 450 -6.58 30.42 -6.00
C THR A 450 -5.17 30.51 -5.40
N LEU A 451 -4.62 29.37 -4.98
CA LEU A 451 -3.29 29.25 -4.38
C LEU A 451 -2.18 29.57 -5.40
N SER A 452 -2.34 29.17 -6.66
CA SER A 452 -1.41 29.54 -7.75
C SER A 452 -1.37 31.04 -8.07
N VAL A 453 -2.36 31.80 -7.61
CA VAL A 453 -2.44 33.28 -7.73
C VAL A 453 -2.02 33.97 -6.42
N LEU A 454 -2.19 33.30 -5.26
CA LEU A 454 -1.73 33.79 -3.95
C LEU A 454 -0.23 33.61 -3.73
N ILE A 455 0.36 32.51 -4.22
CA ILE A 455 1.80 32.20 -4.07
C ILE A 455 2.69 33.30 -4.68
N SER A 456 2.22 34.03 -5.71
CA SER A 456 2.93 35.19 -6.27
C SER A 456 2.77 36.48 -5.46
N SER A 457 2.30 36.43 -4.20
CA SER A 457 2.02 37.63 -3.38
C SER A 457 2.31 37.53 -1.88
N LEU A 458 2.29 36.33 -1.27
CA LEU A 458 2.52 36.13 0.16
C LEU A 458 3.32 34.84 0.41
N ARG A 459 4.21 34.85 1.43
CA ARG A 459 5.03 33.68 1.82
C ARG A 459 4.13 32.54 2.30
N PRO A 460 4.11 31.36 1.65
CA PRO A 460 3.33 30.21 2.09
C PRO A 460 4.08 29.46 3.21
N VAL A 461 3.40 29.22 4.34
CA VAL A 461 4.01 28.62 5.54
C VAL A 461 3.28 27.35 5.96
N ILE A 462 4.05 26.32 6.30
CA ILE A 462 3.57 25.12 7.02
C ILE A 462 4.12 25.16 8.45
N PHE A 463 3.27 24.82 9.42
CA PHE A 463 3.66 24.64 10.83
C PHE A 463 3.62 23.15 11.18
N ASP A 464 4.71 22.63 11.78
CA ASP A 464 4.80 21.26 12.32
C ASP A 464 4.92 21.33 13.85
N VAL A 465 3.83 20.93 14.53
CA VAL A 465 3.53 21.32 15.93
C VAL A 465 3.24 20.10 16.81
N ASP A 466 3.62 20.15 18.08
CA ASP A 466 3.09 19.24 19.10
C ASP A 466 1.75 19.73 19.70
N GLY A 467 1.38 21.00 19.50
CA GLY A 467 0.04 21.49 19.89
C GLY A 467 -0.19 21.59 21.41
N GLY A 468 0.88 21.71 22.20
CA GLY A 468 0.88 22.36 23.51
C GLY A 468 0.37 23.81 23.48
N ALA A 469 0.18 24.42 24.64
CA ALA A 469 -0.50 25.72 24.71
C ALA A 469 0.37 26.91 24.20
N ASP A 470 1.69 26.77 24.25
CA ASP A 470 2.66 27.67 23.60
C ASP A 470 2.65 27.51 22.08
N ASP A 471 2.63 26.28 21.58
CA ASP A 471 2.52 25.95 20.17
C ASP A 471 1.20 26.48 19.56
N ILE A 472 0.09 26.35 20.30
CA ILE A 472 -1.20 26.96 19.97
C ILE A 472 -1.13 28.49 19.97
N PHE A 473 -0.32 29.11 20.84
CA PHE A 473 -0.07 30.56 20.85
C PHE A 473 0.78 30.97 19.62
N ALA A 474 1.82 30.20 19.29
CA ALA A 474 2.69 30.40 18.12
C ALA A 474 1.87 30.38 16.81
N LEU A 475 1.05 29.35 16.64
CA LEU A 475 0.07 29.27 15.56
C LEU A 475 -0.92 30.45 15.59
N SER A 476 -1.44 30.82 16.76
CA SER A 476 -2.36 31.95 16.92
C SER A 476 -1.76 33.28 16.45
N LEU A 477 -0.47 33.52 16.68
CA LEU A 477 0.23 34.70 16.16
C LEU A 477 0.28 34.70 14.62
N ALA A 478 0.54 33.55 13.99
CA ALA A 478 0.50 33.42 12.52
C ALA A 478 -0.91 33.62 11.94
N LEU A 479 -1.94 33.02 12.56
CA LEU A 479 -3.34 33.17 12.14
C LEU A 479 -3.85 34.61 12.30
N ARG A 480 -3.25 35.41 13.20
CA ARG A 480 -3.55 36.85 13.39
C ARG A 480 -2.86 37.79 12.42
N ASN A 481 -1.80 37.34 11.74
CA ASN A 481 -1.00 38.17 10.82
C ASN A 481 -1.00 37.64 9.36
N PRO A 482 -2.18 37.44 8.72
CA PRO A 482 -2.28 36.87 7.38
C PRO A 482 -1.65 37.74 6.26
N THR A 483 -1.26 38.98 6.59
CA THR A 483 -0.51 39.88 5.68
C THR A 483 1.01 39.68 5.72
N LEU A 484 1.53 38.90 6.68
CA LEU A 484 2.95 38.56 6.79
C LEU A 484 3.22 37.14 6.26
N VAL A 485 2.32 36.21 6.59
CA VAL A 485 2.44 34.78 6.25
C VAL A 485 1.08 34.19 5.89
N HIS A 486 1.06 33.32 4.88
CA HIS A 486 -0.12 32.56 4.49
C HIS A 486 0.04 31.10 4.96
N VAL A 487 -0.55 30.77 6.11
CA VAL A 487 -0.57 29.38 6.63
C VAL A 487 -1.36 28.49 5.66
N VAL A 488 -0.67 27.61 4.94
CA VAL A 488 -1.25 26.72 3.91
C VAL A 488 -1.64 25.34 4.45
N ALA A 489 -1.01 24.88 5.53
CA ALA A 489 -1.29 23.63 6.21
C ALA A 489 -0.67 23.61 7.61
N ILE A 490 -1.14 22.70 8.46
CA ILE A 490 -0.54 22.39 9.75
C ILE A 490 -0.37 20.88 9.85
N THR A 491 0.76 20.42 10.37
CA THR A 491 1.07 19.02 10.64
C THR A 491 1.29 18.82 12.14
N THR A 492 0.88 17.69 12.69
CA THR A 492 1.01 17.41 14.14
C THR A 492 1.96 16.25 14.45
N VAL A 493 2.65 16.33 15.58
CA VAL A 493 3.59 15.30 16.07
C VAL A 493 3.39 15.04 17.57
N LEU A 494 3.97 13.97 18.10
CA LEU A 494 4.03 13.70 19.54
C LEU A 494 4.93 14.74 20.26
N GLY A 495 4.49 15.22 21.44
CA GLY A 495 5.30 16.06 22.32
C GLY A 495 4.64 16.25 23.69
N ASN A 496 4.22 17.46 24.07
CA ASN A 496 3.61 17.77 25.37
C ASN A 496 2.38 16.91 25.72
N THR A 497 1.65 16.42 24.71
CA THR A 497 0.53 15.48 24.85
C THR A 497 0.55 14.47 23.69
N ASP A 498 -0.40 13.53 23.63
CA ASP A 498 -0.46 12.55 22.54
C ASP A 498 -0.98 13.17 21.23
N VAL A 499 -0.53 12.63 20.08
CA VAL A 499 -0.77 13.23 18.75
C VAL A 499 -2.26 13.45 18.39
N TYR A 500 -3.19 12.74 19.03
CA TYR A 500 -4.63 12.99 18.86
C TYR A 500 -5.09 14.23 19.65
N ASN A 501 -4.60 14.41 20.89
CA ASN A 501 -4.79 15.65 21.64
C ASN A 501 -4.12 16.84 20.94
N CYS A 502 -2.88 16.69 20.48
CA CYS A 502 -2.16 17.67 19.65
C CYS A 502 -3.04 18.15 18.48
N THR A 503 -3.59 17.18 17.73
CA THR A 503 -4.50 17.42 16.60
C THR A 503 -5.80 18.10 17.02
N ASN A 504 -6.42 17.67 18.11
CA ASN A 504 -7.65 18.27 18.63
C ASN A 504 -7.43 19.72 19.08
N ASN A 505 -6.27 20.05 19.67
CA ASN A 505 -5.91 21.39 20.10
C ASN A 505 -5.73 22.34 18.90
N VAL A 506 -5.07 21.87 17.83
CA VAL A 506 -4.98 22.61 16.57
C VAL A 506 -6.37 22.83 15.95
N LEU A 507 -7.23 21.81 15.91
CA LEU A 507 -8.59 21.93 15.34
C LEU A 507 -9.49 22.88 16.17
N ARG A 508 -9.41 22.83 17.51
CA ARG A 508 -10.05 23.80 18.42
C ARG A 508 -9.58 25.23 18.14
N THR A 509 -8.28 25.42 17.92
CA THR A 509 -7.68 26.71 17.59
C THR A 509 -8.17 27.24 16.24
N LEU A 510 -8.17 26.42 15.18
CA LEU A 510 -8.73 26.81 13.89
C LEU A 510 -10.24 27.14 13.96
N GLN A 511 -10.98 26.53 14.89
CA GLN A 511 -12.37 26.90 15.16
C GLN A 511 -12.48 28.28 15.85
N VAL A 512 -11.70 28.53 16.90
CA VAL A 512 -11.68 29.83 17.63
C VAL A 512 -11.30 30.98 16.71
N PHE A 513 -10.27 30.82 15.88
CA PHE A 513 -9.80 31.83 14.94
C PHE A 513 -10.59 31.85 13.61
N ASN A 514 -11.66 31.05 13.49
CA ASN A 514 -12.48 30.84 12.29
C ASN A 514 -11.72 30.33 11.04
N ARG A 515 -10.40 30.09 11.12
CA ARG A 515 -9.50 29.60 10.06
C ARG A 515 -9.64 28.11 9.74
N SER A 516 -10.88 27.62 9.76
CA SER A 516 -11.26 26.25 9.40
C SER A 516 -11.00 25.88 7.93
N ASP A 517 -10.47 26.80 7.13
CA ASP A 517 -9.90 26.58 5.79
C ASP A 517 -8.52 25.93 5.79
N VAL A 518 -7.72 26.09 6.85
CA VAL A 518 -6.39 25.47 6.95
C VAL A 518 -6.54 23.95 7.16
N PRO A 519 -5.92 23.10 6.33
CA PRO A 519 -5.92 21.66 6.52
C PRO A 519 -4.91 21.23 7.60
N VAL A 520 -5.35 20.38 8.52
CA VAL A 520 -4.53 19.75 9.57
C VAL A 520 -4.27 18.29 9.20
N TYR A 521 -3.02 17.83 9.28
CA TYR A 521 -2.61 16.45 8.95
C TYR A 521 -1.99 15.78 10.18
N VAL A 522 -2.48 14.60 10.55
CA VAL A 522 -1.93 13.84 11.70
C VAL A 522 -0.60 13.21 11.32
N GLY A 523 0.44 13.45 12.11
CA GLY A 523 1.76 12.87 11.93
C GLY A 523 2.12 11.81 12.97
N SER A 524 3.41 11.69 13.25
CA SER A 524 3.91 10.57 14.03
C SER A 524 3.61 10.70 15.52
N GLY A 525 2.80 9.78 16.05
CA GLY A 525 2.58 9.60 17.49
C GLY A 525 3.72 8.89 18.22
N LYS A 526 4.91 8.75 17.60
CA LYS A 526 6.10 8.04 18.10
C LYS A 526 7.39 8.56 17.43
N GLY A 527 8.46 8.75 18.20
CA GLY A 527 9.81 8.98 17.65
C GLY A 527 10.40 7.76 16.93
N LEU A 528 11.37 7.98 16.02
CA LEU A 528 11.89 7.01 15.05
C LEU A 528 12.43 5.70 15.65
N VAL A 529 13.21 5.81 16.73
CA VAL A 529 13.90 4.66 17.37
C VAL A 529 13.35 4.39 18.76
N HIS A 530 13.12 5.46 19.52
CA HIS A 530 12.47 5.45 20.82
C HIS A 530 11.51 6.63 20.90
N SER A 531 10.41 6.46 21.62
CA SER A 531 9.47 7.53 21.92
C SER A 531 9.60 7.92 23.39
N VAL A 532 9.76 9.21 23.67
CA VAL A 532 9.58 9.75 25.03
C VAL A 532 8.06 9.79 25.32
N PRO A 533 7.60 9.51 26.56
CA PRO A 533 6.22 9.78 26.96
C PRO A 533 5.90 11.28 26.88
N SER A 534 4.62 11.65 26.78
CA SER A 534 4.23 13.05 26.95
C SER A 534 4.56 13.54 28.36
N ASP A 535 4.97 14.81 28.49
CA ASP A 535 5.34 15.42 29.78
C ASP A 535 4.17 16.15 30.46
N ASN A 536 3.06 16.33 29.74
CA ASN A 536 1.81 16.96 30.19
C ASN A 536 2.04 18.37 30.79
N PHE A 537 3.05 19.10 30.30
CA PHE A 537 3.50 20.40 30.84
C PHE A 537 2.39 21.45 30.99
N PHE A 538 1.45 21.44 30.05
CA PHE A 538 0.29 22.34 30.00
C PHE A 538 -1.00 21.74 30.58
N GLY A 539 -0.98 20.50 31.05
CA GLY A 539 -2.16 19.69 31.35
C GLY A 539 -2.11 18.35 30.61
N ASP A 540 -2.97 17.42 31.02
CA ASP A 540 -3.08 16.10 30.38
C ASP A 540 -3.63 16.24 28.94
N ASP A 541 -4.52 17.22 28.71
CA ASP A 541 -5.02 17.60 27.37
C ASP A 541 -4.03 18.46 26.55
N GLY A 542 -2.88 18.86 27.11
CA GLY A 542 -1.94 19.81 26.52
C GLY A 542 -2.45 21.27 26.40
N LEU A 543 -3.65 21.56 26.91
CA LEU A 543 -4.39 22.81 26.71
C LEU A 543 -5.12 23.25 28.00
N GLY A 544 -4.49 23.07 29.15
CA GLY A 544 -4.91 23.60 30.45
C GLY A 544 -5.85 22.70 31.27
N ASP A 545 -6.32 21.58 30.72
CA ASP A 545 -7.39 20.71 31.24
C ASP A 545 -8.74 21.43 31.41
N ASN A 546 -9.13 22.23 30.42
CA ASN A 546 -10.42 22.92 30.44
C ASN A 546 -11.53 22.01 29.91
N ILE A 547 -12.78 22.28 30.31
CA ILE A 547 -13.95 21.70 29.64
C ILE A 547 -14.10 22.42 28.29
N TRP A 548 -13.35 21.95 27.30
CA TRP A 548 -13.38 22.45 25.94
C TRP A 548 -14.65 21.98 25.21
N SER A 549 -15.24 22.87 24.41
CA SER A 549 -16.25 22.45 23.43
C SER A 549 -15.59 21.54 22.38
N GLU A 550 -16.21 20.41 22.07
CA GLU A 550 -15.76 19.54 20.97
C GLU A 550 -15.63 20.31 19.64
N PRO A 551 -14.65 19.98 18.78
CA PRO A 551 -14.48 20.60 17.46
C PRO A 551 -15.49 20.04 16.44
N LEU A 552 -16.79 20.21 16.73
CA LEU A 552 -17.97 19.56 16.13
C LEU A 552 -18.11 19.65 14.59
N LEU A 553 -17.26 20.40 13.90
CA LEU A 553 -17.31 20.66 12.45
C LEU A 553 -15.97 20.41 11.73
N LEU A 554 -14.90 20.10 12.46
CA LEU A 554 -13.54 20.00 11.94
C LEU A 554 -12.99 18.58 12.14
N ASN A 555 -12.38 18.03 11.09
CA ASN A 555 -11.72 16.73 11.10
C ASN A 555 -10.33 16.91 10.46
N PRO A 556 -9.29 16.18 10.92
CA PRO A 556 -8.01 16.18 10.25
C PRO A 556 -8.09 15.47 8.89
N GLN A 557 -7.06 15.65 8.06
CA GLN A 557 -6.92 14.96 6.80
C GLN A 557 -6.53 13.48 6.99
N ILE A 558 -6.89 12.66 6.02
CA ILE A 558 -6.62 11.20 6.03
C ILE A 558 -5.16 10.88 5.67
N THR A 559 -4.47 11.80 4.98
CA THR A 559 -3.04 11.67 4.64
C THR A 559 -2.18 11.92 5.88
N HIS A 560 -1.15 11.11 6.10
CA HIS A 560 -0.19 11.30 7.19
C HIS A 560 0.71 12.52 6.93
N ALA A 561 1.07 13.26 7.99
CA ALA A 561 1.85 14.49 7.92
C ALA A 561 3.11 14.36 7.04
N ALA A 562 3.97 13.38 7.33
CA ALA A 562 5.23 13.19 6.59
C ALA A 562 5.01 12.95 5.08
N SER A 563 3.92 12.27 4.69
CA SER A 563 3.57 12.07 3.27
C SER A 563 3.06 13.36 2.64
N PHE A 564 2.25 14.13 3.36
CA PHE A 564 1.80 15.45 2.91
C PHE A 564 2.98 16.42 2.73
N LEU A 565 3.88 16.53 3.72
CA LEU A 565 5.09 17.36 3.64
C LEU A 565 5.94 17.01 2.42
N SER A 566 6.22 15.71 2.25
CA SER A 566 6.97 15.16 1.13
C SER A 566 6.33 15.49 -0.23
N GLU A 567 5.03 15.23 -0.41
CA GLU A 567 4.32 15.49 -1.67
C GLU A 567 4.10 16.99 -1.96
N PHE A 568 3.87 17.81 -0.93
CA PHE A 568 3.49 19.22 -1.10
C PHE A 568 4.70 20.12 -1.36
N VAL A 569 5.81 19.94 -0.65
CA VAL A 569 7.04 20.71 -0.90
C VAL A 569 7.59 20.41 -2.31
N SER A 570 7.54 19.15 -2.74
CA SER A 570 7.92 18.72 -4.09
C SER A 570 7.09 19.36 -5.22
N GLN A 571 5.89 19.90 -4.92
CA GLN A 571 5.07 20.64 -5.89
C GLN A 571 5.45 22.13 -5.99
N TYR A 572 6.17 22.67 -5.01
CA TYR A 572 6.55 24.09 -4.91
C TYR A 572 8.00 24.27 -4.43
N PRO A 573 8.99 23.69 -5.14
CA PRO A 573 10.39 23.71 -4.71
C PRO A 573 10.90 25.14 -4.55
N GLY A 574 11.64 25.38 -3.47
CA GLY A 574 12.23 26.67 -3.09
C GLY A 574 11.24 27.74 -2.60
N GLN A 575 9.95 27.42 -2.48
CA GLN A 575 8.90 28.42 -2.16
C GLN A 575 8.25 28.23 -0.79
N ILE A 576 8.29 27.03 -0.22
CA ILE A 576 7.62 26.72 1.06
C ILE A 576 8.54 27.06 2.23
N VAL A 577 8.03 27.85 3.17
CA VAL A 577 8.61 28.02 4.50
C VAL A 577 8.02 26.96 5.43
N LEU A 578 8.87 26.25 6.18
CA LEU A 578 8.44 25.30 7.21
C LEU A 578 8.94 25.78 8.58
N VAL A 579 8.02 25.89 9.54
CA VAL A 579 8.30 26.19 10.94
C VAL A 579 8.00 24.94 11.77
N ALA A 580 9.04 24.34 12.35
CA ALA A 580 8.90 23.20 13.25
C ALA A 580 9.11 23.66 14.70
N THR A 581 8.08 23.44 15.52
CA THR A 581 8.02 23.77 16.95
C THR A 581 7.73 22.54 17.81
N GLY A 582 7.37 21.41 17.20
CA GLY A 582 7.43 20.07 17.81
C GLY A 582 8.66 19.26 17.37
N ALA A 583 8.71 17.99 17.82
CA ALA A 583 9.79 17.06 17.50
C ALA A 583 9.92 16.76 15.99
N LEU A 584 11.16 16.75 15.45
CA LEU A 584 11.42 16.71 14.00
C LEU A 584 11.11 15.38 13.29
N THR A 585 10.39 14.45 13.93
CA THR A 585 10.06 13.12 13.40
C THR A 585 9.29 13.20 12.06
N ASN A 586 8.36 14.14 11.91
CA ASN A 586 7.62 14.30 10.65
C ASN A 586 8.54 14.73 9.50
N LEU A 587 9.50 15.62 9.75
CA LEU A 587 10.48 16.08 8.75
C LEU A 587 11.48 14.98 8.38
N ALA A 588 11.98 14.23 9.38
CA ALA A 588 12.86 13.09 9.14
C ALA A 588 12.18 12.00 8.30
N LEU A 589 10.91 11.71 8.59
CA LEU A 589 10.10 10.81 7.77
C LEU A 589 9.83 11.39 6.36
N ALA A 590 9.62 12.70 6.21
CA ALA A 590 9.40 13.34 4.91
C ALA A 590 10.65 13.31 4.02
N GLN A 591 11.84 13.56 4.58
CA GLN A 591 13.15 13.39 3.92
C GLN A 591 13.44 11.92 3.59
N HIS A 592 13.04 10.99 4.45
CA HIS A 592 13.15 9.55 4.16
C HIS A 592 12.10 9.02 3.16
N LEU A 593 11.04 9.78 2.87
CA LEU A 593 10.06 9.50 1.80
C LEU A 593 10.49 10.13 0.46
N ASN A 594 11.00 11.36 0.49
CA ASN A 594 11.62 12.03 -0.66
C ASN A 594 13.01 12.60 -0.24
N PRO A 595 14.13 12.04 -0.73
CA PRO A 595 15.48 12.55 -0.45
C PRO A 595 15.77 13.99 -0.90
N SER A 596 14.86 14.62 -1.66
CA SER A 596 14.95 16.04 -1.99
C SER A 596 14.14 16.98 -1.11
N PHE A 597 13.33 16.46 -0.18
CA PHE A 597 12.38 17.25 0.62
C PHE A 597 13.03 18.46 1.32
N LEU A 598 14.16 18.29 2.03
CA LEU A 598 14.82 19.42 2.70
C LEU A 598 15.36 20.44 1.69
N ARG A 599 16.05 19.98 0.65
CA ARG A 599 16.62 20.80 -0.43
C ARG A 599 15.56 21.58 -1.22
N ASP A 600 14.35 21.04 -1.30
CA ASP A 600 13.24 21.62 -2.03
C ASP A 600 12.39 22.57 -1.14
N LEU A 601 12.70 22.72 0.16
CA LEU A 601 12.17 23.83 0.99
C LEU A 601 12.79 25.17 0.56
N GLY A 602 12.05 26.26 0.78
CA GLY A 602 12.60 27.62 0.65
C GLY A 602 13.35 28.06 1.91
N GLU A 603 12.73 27.87 3.07
CA GLU A 603 13.30 28.20 4.39
C GLU A 603 12.83 27.17 5.43
N LEU A 604 13.74 26.71 6.29
CA LEU A 604 13.44 25.83 7.42
C LEU A 604 13.80 26.51 8.74
N TYR A 605 12.79 26.69 9.60
CA TYR A 605 12.91 27.22 10.94
C TYR A 605 12.63 26.12 11.96
N VAL A 606 13.46 26.01 13.00
CA VAL A 606 13.34 25.00 14.06
C VAL A 606 13.50 25.66 15.43
N MET A 607 12.51 25.48 16.31
CA MET A 607 12.72 25.67 17.74
C MET A 607 13.35 24.40 18.31
N GLY A 608 14.57 24.50 18.85
CA GLY A 608 15.17 23.38 19.55
C GLY A 608 16.67 23.48 19.80
N GLY A 609 17.17 22.54 20.60
CA GLY A 609 18.57 22.47 21.01
C GLY A 609 19.00 23.54 22.02
N ALA A 610 20.25 23.38 22.51
CA ALA A 610 20.92 24.28 23.43
C ALA A 610 22.41 24.35 23.06
N TYR A 611 22.98 25.55 23.01
CA TYR A 611 24.37 25.82 22.60
C TYR A 611 25.27 26.31 23.75
N LEU A 612 24.69 26.78 24.87
CA LEU A 612 25.39 27.21 26.09
C LEU A 612 25.35 26.18 27.22
N GLY A 613 24.74 25.00 26.99
CA GLY A 613 24.76 23.86 27.91
C GLY A 613 23.71 23.90 29.04
N LYS A 614 22.68 24.74 28.97
CA LYS A 614 21.61 24.81 29.98
C LYS A 614 20.55 23.72 29.78
N GLY A 615 19.82 23.75 28.66
CA GLY A 615 18.69 22.85 28.40
C GLY A 615 17.48 23.06 29.31
N ASN A 616 16.38 22.34 29.04
CA ASN A 616 15.16 22.29 29.88
C ASN A 616 14.85 20.88 30.39
N VAL A 617 15.30 19.81 29.72
CA VAL A 617 15.14 18.42 30.18
C VAL A 617 16.35 17.97 31.01
N ARG A 618 17.56 18.25 30.53
CA ARG A 618 18.85 17.93 31.17
C ARG A 618 19.90 18.99 30.77
N PRO A 619 21.07 19.07 31.45
CA PRO A 619 22.15 19.97 31.06
C PRO A 619 22.51 19.83 29.56
N GLY A 620 22.29 20.90 28.80
CA GLY A 620 22.54 20.97 27.35
C GLY A 620 21.55 20.21 26.47
N VAL A 621 20.45 19.70 27.03
CA VAL A 621 19.41 18.95 26.31
C VAL A 621 18.09 19.71 26.36
N GLU A 622 17.55 19.97 25.17
CA GLU A 622 16.28 20.65 24.94
C GLU A 622 15.18 19.61 24.59
N PHE A 623 13.91 19.92 24.89
CA PHE A 623 12.76 19.02 24.80
C PHE A 623 12.48 18.44 23.41
N ASN A 624 12.37 19.26 22.36
CA ASN A 624 12.12 18.80 20.99
C ASN A 624 13.26 17.89 20.50
N PHE A 625 14.51 18.24 20.83
CA PHE A 625 15.68 17.44 20.50
C PHE A 625 15.82 16.19 21.38
N TYR A 626 15.17 16.15 22.56
CA TYR A 626 15.08 14.98 23.45
C TYR A 626 13.96 14.01 23.06
N ALA A 627 12.84 14.53 22.55
CA ALA A 627 11.65 13.78 22.16
C ALA A 627 11.93 12.80 21.01
N ASP A 628 12.69 13.24 20.00
CA ASP A 628 13.27 12.36 18.98
C ASP A 628 14.69 12.79 18.55
N PRO A 629 15.74 12.40 19.31
CA PRO A 629 17.13 12.75 19.01
C PRO A 629 17.60 12.15 17.68
N SER A 630 17.00 11.03 17.26
CA SER A 630 17.34 10.33 16.02
C SER A 630 16.78 11.05 14.80
N ALA A 631 15.57 11.61 14.89
CA ALA A 631 15.05 12.49 13.86
C ALA A 631 15.82 13.82 13.79
N ALA A 632 16.17 14.39 14.95
CA ALA A 632 16.92 15.65 15.00
C ALA A 632 18.30 15.51 14.34
N GLU A 633 19.09 14.48 14.70
CA GLU A 633 20.37 14.20 14.03
C GLU A 633 20.19 13.95 12.52
N PHE A 634 19.21 13.13 12.12
CA PHE A 634 19.00 12.82 10.71
C PHE A 634 18.64 14.06 9.87
N VAL A 635 17.79 14.95 10.38
CA VAL A 635 17.44 16.21 9.68
C VAL A 635 18.65 17.14 9.59
N LEU A 636 19.47 17.27 10.64
CA LEU A 636 20.66 18.13 10.58
C LEU A 636 21.75 17.57 9.65
N LEU A 637 21.98 16.26 9.64
CA LEU A 637 22.94 15.62 8.73
C LEU A 637 22.51 15.76 7.26
N GLU A 638 21.24 15.50 6.93
CA GLU A 638 20.74 15.59 5.56
C GLU A 638 20.73 17.04 5.04
N ALA A 639 20.48 18.02 5.92
CA ALA A 639 20.45 19.45 5.59
C ALA A 639 21.77 19.98 5.00
N HIS A 640 22.91 19.40 5.36
CA HIS A 640 24.26 19.73 4.86
C HIS A 640 24.36 19.80 3.32
N ASN A 641 23.48 19.08 2.60
CA ASN A 641 23.48 18.97 1.15
C ASN A 641 22.89 20.18 0.37
N ASN A 642 22.32 21.20 1.04
CA ASN A 642 22.09 22.59 0.51
C ASN A 642 21.18 23.46 1.40
N THR A 643 20.66 22.96 2.53
CA THR A 643 19.57 23.61 3.29
C THR A 643 20.10 24.13 4.63
N VAL A 644 20.06 25.44 4.85
CA VAL A 644 20.48 26.00 6.14
C VAL A 644 19.29 26.05 7.10
N VAL A 645 19.34 25.25 8.16
CA VAL A 645 18.34 25.26 9.23
C VAL A 645 18.53 26.52 10.08
N THR A 646 17.53 27.39 10.12
CA THR A 646 17.52 28.52 11.06
C THR A 646 17.02 28.03 12.41
N LEU A 647 17.94 27.88 13.35
CA LEU A 647 17.70 27.31 14.68
C LEU A 647 17.50 28.43 15.70
N LEU A 648 16.44 28.31 16.51
CA LEU A 648 16.25 29.05 17.76
C LEU A 648 16.56 28.12 18.94
N PRO A 649 17.74 28.23 19.58
CA PRO A 649 18.04 27.50 20.80
C PRO A 649 17.20 28.04 21.97
N LEU A 650 16.84 27.16 22.90
CA LEU A 650 16.10 27.48 24.12
C LEU A 650 16.69 28.67 24.91
N GLU A 651 18.01 28.82 24.87
CA GLU A 651 18.77 29.78 25.68
C GLU A 651 18.72 31.22 25.14
N THR A 652 18.17 31.39 23.93
CA THR A 652 17.98 32.67 23.26
C THR A 652 16.54 33.22 23.43
N THR A 653 15.61 32.39 23.92
CA THR A 653 14.27 32.85 24.31
C THR A 653 14.35 33.77 25.54
N PRO A 654 13.73 34.96 25.53
CA PRO A 654 13.71 35.86 26.68
C PRO A 654 12.86 35.29 27.81
N VAL A 655 13.36 35.37 29.05
CA VAL A 655 12.63 34.92 30.24
C VAL A 655 11.75 36.07 30.75
N LEU A 656 10.54 36.18 30.24
CA LEU A 656 9.64 37.28 30.55
C LEU A 656 9.01 37.12 31.95
N PRO A 657 8.75 38.23 32.68
CA PRO A 657 7.98 38.17 33.92
C PRO A 657 6.56 37.64 33.68
N MET A 658 6.06 36.72 34.52
CA MET A 658 4.67 36.27 34.40
C MET A 658 3.67 37.43 34.59
N THR A 659 4.05 38.46 35.34
CA THR A 659 3.29 39.72 35.44
C THR A 659 3.10 40.44 34.11
N TRP A 660 4.05 40.33 33.15
CA TRP A 660 3.86 40.84 31.79
C TRP A 660 2.85 39.97 31.03
N ARG A 661 3.02 38.64 31.07
CA ARG A 661 2.12 37.69 30.40
C ARG A 661 0.68 37.83 30.87
N VAL A 662 0.45 38.01 32.17
CA VAL A 662 -0.89 38.18 32.75
C VAL A 662 -1.39 39.62 32.59
N ASN A 663 -0.64 40.64 33.02
CA ASN A 663 -1.17 42.01 33.17
C ASN A 663 -1.02 42.88 31.91
N SER A 664 -0.10 42.57 30.99
CA SER A 664 0.16 43.37 29.78
C SER A 664 -0.41 42.74 28.51
N PHE A 665 -0.30 41.40 28.39
CA PHE A 665 -0.88 40.62 27.29
C PHE A 665 -2.25 40.03 27.68
N GLY A 666 -2.34 39.30 28.79
CA GLY A 666 -3.54 38.58 29.21
C GLY A 666 -4.77 39.45 29.50
N THR A 667 -4.57 40.75 29.71
CA THR A 667 -5.61 41.79 29.88
C THR A 667 -6.14 42.37 28.56
N ILE A 668 -5.57 42.02 27.40
CA ILE A 668 -6.08 42.47 26.10
C ILE A 668 -7.49 41.92 25.90
N ASN A 669 -8.46 42.83 25.75
CA ASN A 669 -9.86 42.51 25.51
C ASN A 669 -10.06 41.89 24.11
N SER A 670 -9.85 40.58 24.00
CA SER A 670 -10.00 39.80 22.78
C SER A 670 -10.37 38.36 23.14
N PRO A 671 -11.39 37.74 22.51
CA PRO A 671 -11.78 36.36 22.80
C PRO A 671 -10.66 35.36 22.48
N HIS A 672 -9.76 35.71 21.55
CA HIS A 672 -8.56 34.94 21.24
C HIS A 672 -7.56 34.93 22.41
N VAL A 673 -7.44 36.06 23.13
CA VAL A 673 -6.56 36.16 24.32
C VAL A 673 -7.20 35.47 25.52
N GLU A 674 -8.53 35.54 25.66
CA GLU A 674 -9.26 34.74 26.66
C GLU A 674 -9.08 33.23 26.44
N PHE A 675 -9.09 32.77 25.18
CA PHE A 675 -8.77 31.39 24.81
C PHE A 675 -7.33 31.02 25.21
N LEU A 676 -6.33 31.83 24.86
CA LEU A 676 -4.92 31.58 25.22
C LEU A 676 -4.68 31.61 26.74
N ASN A 677 -5.37 32.49 27.48
CA ASN A 677 -5.35 32.52 28.95
C ASN A 677 -5.90 31.22 29.56
N LYS A 678 -6.89 30.58 28.93
CA LYS A 678 -7.43 29.28 29.36
C LYS A 678 -6.48 28.13 29.00
N ALA A 679 -5.92 28.14 27.79
CA ALA A 679 -4.95 27.15 27.32
C ALA A 679 -3.72 27.09 28.23
N GLU A 680 -3.10 28.22 28.53
CA GLU A 680 -1.89 28.28 29.38
C GLU A 680 -2.17 28.21 30.88
N ARG A 681 -3.44 28.07 31.34
CA ARG A 681 -3.82 28.30 32.74
C ARG A 681 -3.02 27.48 33.77
N LYS A 682 -2.54 26.29 33.40
CA LYS A 682 -1.71 25.42 34.26
C LYS A 682 -0.30 25.98 34.52
N ILE A 683 0.22 26.83 33.63
CA ILE A 683 1.54 27.45 33.78
C ILE A 683 1.47 28.91 34.28
N LEU A 684 0.31 29.58 34.22
CA LEU A 684 0.15 30.98 34.66
C LEU A 684 0.46 31.23 36.15
N SER A 685 0.55 30.18 36.97
CA SER A 685 0.99 30.28 38.37
C SER A 685 2.52 30.21 38.56
N ARG A 686 3.31 30.08 37.49
CA ARG A 686 4.79 30.10 37.53
C ARG A 686 5.32 31.54 37.60
N PRO A 687 6.51 31.79 38.18
CA PRO A 687 7.05 33.14 38.34
C PRO A 687 7.48 33.80 37.01
N THR A 688 7.85 32.99 36.02
CA THR A 688 8.39 33.41 34.72
C THR A 688 7.66 32.71 33.57
N TRP A 689 7.67 33.34 32.41
CA TRP A 689 7.10 32.84 31.16
C TRP A 689 8.18 32.83 30.07
N MET A 690 8.31 31.72 29.35
CA MET A 690 9.31 31.55 28.28
C MET A 690 8.59 31.28 26.95
N PRO A 691 8.42 32.30 26.10
CA PRO A 691 7.65 32.20 24.86
C PRO A 691 8.48 31.65 23.69
N ASN A 692 8.88 30.37 23.78
CA ASN A 692 9.76 29.70 22.81
C ASN A 692 9.19 29.73 21.38
N ASP A 693 8.04 29.08 21.19
CA ASP A 693 7.46 28.86 19.85
C ASP A 693 6.80 30.12 19.32
N GLN A 694 6.26 30.95 20.21
CA GLN A 694 5.76 32.28 19.90
C GLN A 694 6.89 33.16 19.33
N LEU A 695 8.11 33.06 19.87
CA LEU A 695 9.29 33.73 19.32
C LEU A 695 9.70 33.10 17.99
N MET A 696 9.73 31.77 17.86
CA MET A 696 10.09 31.10 16.61
C MET A 696 9.14 31.49 15.46
N ALA A 697 7.82 31.43 15.68
CA ALA A 697 6.81 31.86 14.73
C ALA A 697 6.91 33.35 14.40
N SER A 698 7.24 34.20 15.38
CA SER A 698 7.43 35.64 15.17
C SER A 698 8.68 35.94 14.32
N ILE A 699 9.78 35.20 14.51
CA ILE A 699 10.99 35.31 13.70
C ILE A 699 10.75 34.82 12.27
N ALA A 700 10.00 33.73 12.09
CA ALA A 700 9.61 33.25 10.77
C ALA A 700 8.72 34.27 10.03
N MET A 701 7.86 35.01 10.74
CA MET A 701 7.08 36.12 10.18
C MET A 701 7.90 37.41 9.94
N SER A 702 8.84 37.73 10.82
CA SER A 702 9.58 38.99 10.82
C SER A 702 11.04 38.78 11.24
N SER A 703 11.90 38.50 10.27
CA SER A 703 13.35 38.26 10.49
C SER A 703 14.09 39.43 11.14
N SER A 704 13.51 40.65 11.10
CA SER A 704 14.00 41.84 11.80
C SER A 704 14.04 41.72 13.34
N LEU A 705 13.39 40.70 13.92
CA LEU A 705 13.48 40.41 15.35
C LEU A 705 14.82 39.77 15.76
N VAL A 706 15.59 39.26 14.80
CA VAL A 706 16.92 38.68 15.05
C VAL A 706 17.97 39.79 15.03
N GLN A 707 18.59 40.07 16.17
CA GLN A 707 19.68 41.04 16.27
C GLN A 707 21.02 40.41 15.88
N THR A 708 21.32 39.19 16.35
CA THR A 708 22.53 38.45 15.94
C THR A 708 22.29 36.95 15.82
N ALA A 709 22.99 36.34 14.88
CA ALA A 709 23.05 34.91 14.60
C ALA A 709 24.42 34.56 14.01
N PHE A 710 24.86 33.31 14.14
CA PHE A 710 26.08 32.80 13.49
C PHE A 710 25.79 31.52 12.71
N PHE A 711 26.66 31.18 11.76
CA PHE A 711 26.58 29.92 11.01
C PHE A 711 27.57 28.92 11.59
N ALA A 712 27.18 27.65 11.70
CA ALA A 712 28.05 26.57 12.19
C ALA A 712 27.58 25.19 11.71
N ASP A 713 28.44 24.19 11.90
CA ASP A 713 28.15 22.78 11.67
C ASP A 713 27.62 22.14 12.97
N GLY A 714 26.47 21.48 12.90
CA GLY A 714 25.70 21.02 14.05
C GLY A 714 25.17 19.60 13.91
N SER A 715 25.18 18.86 15.02
CA SER A 715 24.75 17.45 15.12
C SER A 715 24.16 17.16 16.50
N VAL A 716 23.34 16.12 16.64
CA VAL A 716 22.64 15.76 17.88
C VAL A 716 23.10 14.40 18.38
N LEU A 717 23.42 14.30 19.67
CA LEU A 717 23.82 13.03 20.27
C LEU A 717 22.64 12.06 20.39
N THR A 718 22.65 11.03 19.53
CA THR A 718 21.63 9.97 19.48
C THR A 718 21.83 8.87 20.55
N GLU A 719 23.03 8.78 21.11
CA GLU A 719 23.44 7.87 22.19
C GLU A 719 24.12 8.63 23.34
N GLY A 720 24.49 7.94 24.43
CA GLY A 720 25.22 8.55 25.57
C GLY A 720 24.40 8.83 26.83
N GLY A 721 23.24 8.18 27.00
CA GLY A 721 22.50 8.18 28.27
C GLY A 721 21.85 9.52 28.61
N ASP A 722 22.44 10.27 29.53
CA ASP A 722 21.95 11.60 29.91
C ASP A 722 22.26 12.69 28.86
N ALA A 723 23.33 12.52 28.06
CA ALA A 723 23.66 13.44 26.98
C ALA A 723 22.81 13.25 25.70
N LYS A 724 21.85 12.30 25.70
CA LYS A 724 21.01 12.01 24.54
C LYS A 724 20.08 13.20 24.24
N GLY A 725 20.11 13.72 23.01
CA GLY A 725 19.40 14.94 22.60
C GLY A 725 20.23 16.23 22.73
N LEU A 726 21.49 16.14 23.15
CA LEU A 726 22.38 17.30 23.22
C LEU A 726 22.83 17.75 21.83
N LEU A 727 22.74 19.05 21.56
CA LEU A 727 23.26 19.69 20.36
C LEU A 727 24.79 19.91 20.48
N ARG A 728 25.55 19.27 19.60
CA ARG A 728 26.99 19.45 19.43
C ARG A 728 27.25 20.37 18.24
N ILE A 729 28.06 21.41 18.44
CA ILE A 729 28.45 22.39 17.41
C ILE A 729 29.96 22.30 17.19
N ASP A 730 30.40 22.22 15.93
CA ASP A 730 31.81 22.34 15.56
C ASP A 730 32.12 23.76 15.03
N TYR A 731 32.68 24.59 15.92
CA TYR A 731 33.15 25.93 15.63
C TYR A 731 34.44 25.99 14.78
N LYS A 732 34.99 24.84 14.36
CA LYS A 732 36.16 24.74 13.46
C LYS A 732 35.83 24.20 12.07
N SER A 733 34.59 23.74 11.85
CA SER A 733 34.17 23.29 10.52
C SER A 733 34.20 24.45 9.52
N THR A 734 34.53 24.13 8.27
CA THR A 734 34.46 25.10 7.15
C THR A 734 33.15 25.03 6.38
N SER A 735 32.32 24.03 6.70
CA SER A 735 30.91 23.90 6.29
C SER A 735 29.97 24.34 7.41
N TYR A 736 28.70 24.56 7.06
CA TYR A 736 27.63 24.82 8.02
C TYR A 736 26.30 24.27 7.51
N ASN A 737 25.52 23.68 8.41
CA ASN A 737 24.13 23.29 8.20
C ASN A 737 23.15 24.12 9.06
N LEU A 738 23.65 24.79 10.10
CA LEU A 738 22.88 25.64 11.01
C LEU A 738 23.17 27.13 10.80
N LYS A 739 22.11 27.93 10.94
CA LYS A 739 22.15 29.35 11.30
C LYS A 739 21.55 29.48 12.70
N ILE A 740 22.41 29.60 13.71
CA ILE A 740 22.06 29.62 15.12
C ILE A 740 21.78 31.07 15.54
N ILE A 741 20.55 31.36 15.94
CA ILE A 741 20.15 32.66 16.49
C ILE A 741 20.70 32.78 17.91
N THR A 742 21.25 33.94 18.29
CA THR A 742 21.85 34.14 19.63
C THR A 742 21.24 35.31 20.41
N HIS A 743 20.87 36.40 19.74
CA HIS A 743 20.18 37.54 20.37
C HIS A 743 19.01 38.02 19.53
N ILE A 744 17.92 38.39 20.21
CA ILE A 744 16.66 38.84 19.64
C ILE A 744 16.25 40.17 20.27
N ASP A 745 15.48 40.98 19.55
CA ASP A 745 14.94 42.23 20.07
C ASP A 745 13.69 41.97 20.92
N GLU A 746 13.88 41.86 22.24
CA GLU A 746 12.80 41.54 23.18
C GLU A 746 11.69 42.60 23.15
N ALA A 747 12.04 43.88 23.04
CA ALA A 747 11.07 44.98 23.04
C ALA A 747 10.23 44.99 21.75
N ALA A 748 10.85 44.76 20.59
CA ALA A 748 10.15 44.61 19.32
C ALA A 748 9.28 43.34 19.30
N PHE A 749 9.74 42.23 19.88
CA PHE A 749 8.98 40.98 19.99
C PHE A 749 7.76 41.11 20.93
N GLN A 750 7.93 41.70 22.12
CA GLN A 750 6.82 42.06 23.01
C GLN A 750 5.81 42.95 22.27
N THR A 751 6.29 43.97 21.56
CA THR A 751 5.45 44.89 20.77
C THR A 751 4.70 44.17 19.63
N PHE A 752 5.36 43.23 18.95
CA PHE A 752 4.76 42.40 17.90
C PHE A 752 3.62 41.52 18.44
N MET A 753 3.83 40.84 19.57
CA MET A 753 2.78 40.05 20.23
C MET A 753 1.59 40.92 20.64
N LEU A 754 1.83 42.06 21.30
CA LEU A 754 0.75 42.97 21.73
C LEU A 754 -0.04 43.51 20.53
N ASN A 755 0.64 43.96 19.46
CA ASN A 755 -0.01 44.52 18.28
C ASN A 755 -0.84 43.49 17.50
N SER A 756 -0.39 42.23 17.45
CA SER A 756 -1.11 41.12 16.79
C SER A 756 -2.53 40.93 17.33
N PHE A 757 -2.74 41.17 18.64
CA PHE A 757 -4.04 40.98 19.30
C PHE A 757 -4.77 42.28 19.66
N ARG A 758 -4.08 43.43 19.69
CA ARG A 758 -4.70 44.76 19.95
C ARG A 758 -5.37 45.40 18.73
N GLN A 759 -5.05 44.99 17.49
CA GLN A 759 -5.65 45.59 16.29
C GLN A 759 -7.14 45.26 16.13
N GLN A 760 -8.00 46.19 16.55
CA GLN A 760 -9.31 46.42 15.95
C GLN A 760 -9.18 47.52 14.88
N SER A 761 -9.31 47.17 13.60
CA SER A 761 -9.51 48.16 12.54
C SER A 761 -10.98 48.57 12.51
N CYS A 762 -11.25 49.87 12.59
CA CYS A 762 -12.61 50.39 12.43
C CYS A 762 -13.07 50.16 10.97
N GLN A 763 -14.08 49.31 10.79
CA GLN A 763 -14.51 48.80 9.47
C GLN A 763 -15.07 49.88 8.51
N SER A 764 -15.22 51.13 8.97
CA SER A 764 -15.83 52.22 8.21
C SER A 764 -14.89 53.37 7.81
N CYS A 765 -13.62 53.40 8.25
CA CYS A 765 -12.72 54.53 7.93
C CYS A 765 -11.23 54.20 7.66
N GLY A 766 -10.72 53.04 8.08
CA GLY A 766 -9.41 52.52 7.63
C GLY A 766 -8.13 53.30 8.02
N CYS A 767 -8.22 54.37 8.82
CA CYS A 767 -7.06 55.15 9.25
C CYS A 767 -6.28 54.48 10.40
N ARG A 768 -4.94 54.59 10.38
CA ARG A 768 -4.09 54.41 11.57
C ARG A 768 -3.95 55.76 12.27
N CYS A 769 -4.49 55.87 13.49
CA CYS A 769 -4.19 56.95 14.42
C CYS A 769 -3.27 56.42 15.52
N ASP A 770 -2.11 57.07 15.69
CA ASP A 770 -1.23 56.86 16.84
C ASP A 770 -1.52 57.95 17.88
N CYS A 771 -1.74 57.56 19.13
CA CYS A 771 -2.37 58.39 20.17
C CYS A 771 -1.90 58.02 21.59
N SER A 772 -0.60 58.10 21.83
CA SER A 772 -0.06 58.59 23.10
C SER A 772 0.48 60.02 22.85
N ASP A 773 0.46 60.96 23.79
CA ASP A 773 0.49 60.82 25.26
C ASP A 773 -0.10 62.06 25.97
N GLN A 774 -0.04 62.04 27.31
CA GLN A 774 -0.16 63.15 28.28
C GLN A 774 -1.56 63.51 28.79
N GLY A 775 -1.64 63.65 30.12
CA GLY A 775 -2.88 63.72 30.88
C GLY A 775 -3.38 65.14 31.17
N GLY A 776 -4.66 65.25 31.51
CA GLY A 776 -5.29 66.52 31.91
C GLY A 776 -6.81 66.51 32.09
N LEU A 777 -7.53 65.45 31.68
CA LEU A 777 -9.01 65.43 31.62
C LEU A 777 -9.72 64.24 32.29
N HIS A 778 -9.05 63.52 33.22
CA HIS A 778 -9.50 62.22 33.74
C HIS A 778 -10.97 62.16 34.21
N LEU A 779 -11.43 63.13 35.03
CA LEU A 779 -12.71 63.00 35.74
C LEU A 779 -13.98 63.16 34.88
N HIS A 780 -13.96 63.90 33.77
CA HIS A 780 -15.21 64.16 33.02
C HIS A 780 -15.60 63.02 32.08
N VAL A 781 -14.63 62.41 31.40
CA VAL A 781 -14.88 61.26 30.50
C VAL A 781 -15.30 60.03 31.30
N GLU A 782 -14.72 59.84 32.48
CA GLU A 782 -15.00 58.71 33.38
C GLU A 782 -16.45 58.72 33.89
N ILE A 783 -17.02 59.89 34.21
CA ILE A 783 -18.40 60.04 34.68
C ILE A 783 -19.43 59.65 33.60
N GLU A 784 -19.24 60.06 32.33
CA GLU A 784 -20.17 59.65 31.25
C GLU A 784 -19.97 58.18 30.85
N ASN A 785 -18.74 57.67 30.86
CA ASN A 785 -18.45 56.26 30.58
C ASN A 785 -19.08 55.35 31.65
N LEU A 786 -19.13 55.78 32.91
CA LEU A 786 -19.85 55.09 33.99
C LEU A 786 -21.38 55.13 33.80
N LYS A 787 -21.96 56.27 33.41
CA LYS A 787 -23.41 56.38 33.11
C LYS A 787 -23.82 55.49 31.94
N GLN A 788 -23.03 55.49 30.86
CA GLN A 788 -23.33 54.66 29.69
C GLN A 788 -23.24 53.17 30.02
N LYS A 789 -22.24 52.75 30.81
CA LYS A 789 -22.14 51.38 31.35
C LYS A 789 -23.30 51.00 32.26
N LEU A 790 -23.89 51.95 32.99
CA LEU A 790 -25.08 51.69 33.81
C LEU A 790 -26.27 51.30 32.92
N VAL A 791 -26.55 52.11 31.88
CA VAL A 791 -27.63 51.86 30.91
C VAL A 791 -27.40 50.57 30.12
N GLU A 792 -26.15 50.27 29.73
CA GLU A 792 -25.79 49.01 29.10
C GLU A 792 -26.02 47.80 30.03
N LYS A 793 -25.75 47.96 31.35
CA LYS A 793 -26.01 46.91 32.34
C LYS A 793 -27.50 46.71 32.63
N GLU A 794 -28.30 47.76 32.70
CA GLU A 794 -29.77 47.66 32.84
C GLU A 794 -30.40 46.93 31.64
N ASN A 795 -30.02 47.29 30.41
CA ASN A 795 -30.48 46.58 29.21
C ASN A 795 -29.98 45.13 29.15
N HIS A 796 -28.77 44.85 29.65
CA HIS A 796 -28.24 43.49 29.74
C HIS A 796 -29.00 42.65 30.79
N ILE A 797 -29.36 43.22 31.95
CA ILE A 797 -30.19 42.55 32.96
C ILE A 797 -31.57 42.22 32.37
N LEU A 798 -32.24 43.19 31.74
CA LEU A 798 -33.54 42.97 31.10
C LEU A 798 -33.48 41.85 30.03
N THR A 799 -32.36 41.79 29.30
CA THR A 799 -32.09 40.73 28.30
C THR A 799 -31.85 39.37 28.97
N MET A 800 -31.12 39.33 30.09
CA MET A 800 -30.92 38.10 30.86
C MET A 800 -32.24 37.60 31.47
N GLU A 801 -33.05 38.45 32.08
CA GLU A 801 -34.38 38.08 32.62
C GLU A 801 -35.29 37.52 31.52
N THR A 802 -35.33 38.20 30.36
CA THR A 802 -36.09 37.75 29.18
C THR A 802 -35.60 36.39 28.64
N ASN A 803 -34.30 36.09 28.78
CA ASN A 803 -33.73 34.80 28.37
C ASN A 803 -33.95 33.70 29.43
N PHE A 804 -33.86 34.04 30.72
CA PHE A 804 -34.04 33.11 31.84
C PHE A 804 -35.48 32.56 31.88
N LEU A 805 -36.48 33.43 31.64
CA LEU A 805 -37.87 33.02 31.44
C LEU A 805 -38.02 32.06 30.25
N LYS A 806 -37.33 32.33 29.13
CA LYS A 806 -37.30 31.45 27.94
C LYS A 806 -36.48 30.17 28.12
N GLU A 807 -35.71 30.02 29.20
CA GLU A 807 -35.04 28.77 29.54
C GLU A 807 -35.93 27.90 30.43
N ALA A 808 -36.67 28.51 31.36
CA ALA A 808 -37.69 27.81 32.15
C ALA A 808 -38.73 27.10 31.25
N ASP A 809 -39.19 27.77 30.19
CA ASP A 809 -40.12 27.22 29.20
C ASP A 809 -39.55 26.03 28.38
N LYS A 810 -38.23 25.80 28.37
CA LYS A 810 -37.62 24.65 27.63
C LYS A 810 -37.73 23.33 28.39
N PHE A 811 -37.91 23.35 29.70
CA PHE A 811 -37.81 22.16 30.56
C PHE A 811 -39.09 21.88 31.36
N PRO A 812 -40.27 21.74 30.72
CA PRO A 812 -41.55 21.55 31.41
C PRO A 812 -41.62 20.30 32.30
N ASN A 813 -40.73 19.31 32.09
CA ASN A 813 -40.61 18.09 32.89
C ASN A 813 -39.30 18.02 33.73
N GLY A 814 -38.48 19.08 33.74
CA GLY A 814 -37.23 19.17 34.50
C GLY A 814 -36.02 18.45 33.87
N GLU A 815 -34.82 18.99 34.14
CA GLU A 815 -33.54 18.52 33.55
C GLU A 815 -33.22 17.04 33.86
N MET A 816 -33.60 16.56 35.05
CA MET A 816 -33.39 15.17 35.48
C MET A 816 -34.03 14.14 34.54
N ALA A 817 -35.14 14.48 33.87
CA ALA A 817 -35.78 13.60 32.90
C ALA A 817 -34.93 13.47 31.62
N ALA A 818 -34.46 14.60 31.08
CA ALA A 818 -33.61 14.62 29.89
C ALA A 818 -32.26 13.92 30.13
N ILE A 819 -31.62 14.17 31.28
CA ILE A 819 -30.37 13.51 31.67
C ILE A 819 -30.57 11.98 31.81
N SER A 820 -31.72 11.52 32.31
CA SER A 820 -32.04 10.09 32.41
C SER A 820 -32.21 9.44 31.02
N GLU A 821 -32.82 10.13 30.07
CA GLU A 821 -32.98 9.66 28.69
C GLU A 821 -31.64 9.65 27.93
N GLU A 822 -30.78 10.66 28.12
CA GLU A 822 -29.41 10.64 27.61
C GLU A 822 -28.58 9.51 28.22
N LEU A 823 -28.70 9.24 29.52
CA LEU A 823 -27.98 8.16 30.21
C LEU A 823 -28.36 6.79 29.62
N LEU A 824 -29.65 6.51 29.44
CA LEU A 824 -30.15 5.31 28.76
C LEU A 824 -29.61 5.20 27.32
N THR A 825 -29.60 6.32 26.60
CA THR A 825 -29.07 6.39 25.24
C THR A 825 -27.55 6.13 25.18
N TRP A 826 -26.79 6.54 26.19
CA TRP A 826 -25.36 6.23 26.33
C TRP A 826 -25.11 4.78 26.76
N GLN A 827 -25.98 4.22 27.60
CA GLN A 827 -25.90 2.83 28.03
C GLN A 827 -26.12 1.86 26.84
N ASP A 828 -27.10 2.13 25.97
CA ASP A 828 -27.32 1.38 24.72
C ASP A 828 -26.13 1.51 23.75
N LYS A 829 -25.59 2.73 23.53
CA LYS A 829 -24.36 2.93 22.75
C LYS A 829 -23.20 2.08 23.28
N TYR A 830 -22.98 2.08 24.60
CA TYR A 830 -21.92 1.32 25.25
C TYR A 830 -22.12 -0.20 25.07
N SER A 831 -23.33 -0.71 25.32
CA SER A 831 -23.66 -2.13 25.10
C SER A 831 -23.43 -2.55 23.64
N ARG A 832 -23.81 -1.72 22.66
CA ARG A 832 -23.56 -2.00 21.24
C ARG A 832 -22.06 -2.03 20.90
N LEU A 833 -21.27 -1.13 21.49
CA LEU A 833 -19.81 -1.08 21.32
C LEU A 833 -19.12 -2.29 21.97
N TYR A 834 -19.54 -2.67 23.17
CA TYR A 834 -19.04 -3.83 23.91
C TYR A 834 -19.34 -5.15 23.17
N GLU A 835 -20.55 -5.31 22.65
CA GLU A 835 -20.90 -6.46 21.80
C GLU A 835 -20.17 -6.45 20.45
N ALA A 836 -19.84 -5.27 19.89
CA ALA A 836 -18.96 -5.18 18.72
C ALA A 836 -17.53 -5.64 19.06
N HIS A 837 -17.00 -5.26 20.22
CA HIS A 837 -15.68 -5.69 20.70
C HIS A 837 -15.63 -7.22 20.90
N LYS A 838 -16.64 -7.83 21.54
CA LYS A 838 -16.75 -9.30 21.65
C LYS A 838 -16.77 -10.00 20.29
N ARG A 839 -17.47 -9.45 19.29
CA ARG A 839 -17.47 -10.00 17.92
C ARG A 839 -16.09 -9.95 17.28
N VAL A 840 -15.35 -8.85 17.43
CA VAL A 840 -13.95 -8.75 16.94
C VAL A 840 -13.05 -9.75 17.67
N GLN A 841 -13.15 -9.87 18.99
CA GLN A 841 -12.38 -10.83 19.78
C GLN A 841 -12.65 -12.28 19.34
N LYS A 842 -13.92 -12.65 19.10
CA LYS A 842 -14.31 -13.97 18.58
C LYS A 842 -13.80 -14.23 17.16
N VAL A 843 -13.68 -13.20 16.32
CA VAL A 843 -13.06 -13.32 14.99
C VAL A 843 -11.55 -13.53 15.10
N ASN A 844 -10.85 -12.79 15.98
CA ASN A 844 -9.42 -12.97 16.21
C ASN A 844 -9.08 -14.38 16.71
N GLN A 845 -9.82 -14.87 17.72
CA GLN A 845 -9.69 -16.25 18.21
C GLN A 845 -9.85 -17.29 17.09
N ASN A 846 -10.83 -17.08 16.19
CA ASN A 846 -11.09 -17.97 15.06
C ASN A 846 -9.99 -17.90 13.99
N LEU A 847 -9.27 -16.79 13.88
CA LEU A 847 -8.08 -16.64 13.02
C LEU A 847 -6.85 -17.30 13.64
N GLU A 848 -6.65 -17.19 14.96
CA GLU A 848 -5.62 -17.91 15.72
C GLU A 848 -5.81 -19.44 15.59
N ASP A 849 -7.03 -19.94 15.80
CA ASP A 849 -7.40 -21.35 15.60
C ASP A 849 -7.17 -21.86 14.16
N LYS A 850 -7.19 -20.96 13.17
CA LYS A 850 -6.91 -21.28 11.75
C LYS A 850 -5.42 -21.26 11.46
N LEU A 851 -4.69 -20.29 12.02
CA LEU A 851 -3.23 -20.21 11.90
C LEU A 851 -2.57 -21.44 12.55
N LEU A 852 -3.00 -21.84 13.74
CA LEU A 852 -2.53 -23.07 14.41
C LEU A 852 -2.76 -24.31 13.53
N ARG A 853 -3.98 -24.49 12.99
CA ARG A 853 -4.29 -25.60 12.07
C ARG A 853 -3.49 -25.58 10.77
N ILE A 854 -3.08 -24.41 10.28
CA ILE A 854 -2.18 -24.30 9.12
C ILE A 854 -0.74 -24.66 9.51
N VAL A 855 -0.26 -24.24 10.69
CA VAL A 855 1.06 -24.62 11.22
C VAL A 855 1.15 -26.14 11.43
N ASP A 856 0.17 -26.75 12.09
CA ASP A 856 0.09 -28.20 12.31
C ASP A 856 0.12 -28.98 10.97
N LYS A 857 -0.63 -28.48 9.97
CA LYS A 857 -0.64 -29.06 8.63
C LYS A 857 0.75 -28.96 7.97
N CYS A 858 1.35 -27.77 7.95
CA CYS A 858 2.66 -27.55 7.35
C CYS A 858 3.77 -28.36 8.05
N GLU A 859 3.71 -28.52 9.38
CA GLU A 859 4.64 -29.38 10.12
C GLU A 859 4.41 -30.87 9.79
N THR A 860 3.17 -31.31 9.64
CA THR A 860 2.84 -32.68 9.21
C THR A 860 3.37 -32.95 7.79
N GLU A 861 3.16 -32.03 6.84
CA GLU A 861 3.67 -32.12 5.46
C GLU A 861 5.21 -32.09 5.42
N LYS A 862 5.85 -31.21 6.20
CA LYS A 862 7.32 -31.19 6.38
C LYS A 862 7.85 -32.54 6.86
N ASN A 863 7.20 -33.15 7.86
CA ASN A 863 7.63 -34.42 8.45
C ASN A 863 7.41 -35.60 7.48
N ALA A 864 6.34 -35.58 6.69
CA ALA A 864 6.10 -36.54 5.61
C ALA A 864 7.18 -36.45 4.53
N LEU A 865 7.44 -35.25 4.00
CA LEU A 865 8.49 -35.00 3.00
C LEU A 865 9.90 -35.38 3.51
N THR A 866 10.20 -35.08 4.77
CA THR A 866 11.48 -35.48 5.40
C THR A 866 11.63 -37.01 5.44
N THR A 867 10.53 -37.74 5.70
CA THR A 867 10.51 -39.20 5.71
C THR A 867 10.64 -39.78 4.29
N GLU A 868 10.02 -39.16 3.30
CA GLU A 868 10.14 -39.55 1.89
C GLU A 868 11.56 -39.33 1.35
N VAL A 869 12.17 -38.17 1.63
CA VAL A 869 13.57 -37.89 1.30
C VAL A 869 14.52 -38.91 1.93
N ALA A 870 14.30 -39.31 3.19
CA ALA A 870 15.10 -40.34 3.84
C ALA A 870 14.96 -41.72 3.15
N ASN A 871 13.74 -42.09 2.74
CA ASN A 871 13.48 -43.35 2.03
C ASN A 871 14.07 -43.35 0.60
N LEU A 872 13.96 -42.25 -0.13
CA LEU A 872 14.59 -42.07 -1.44
C LEU A 872 16.11 -42.10 -1.34
N THR A 873 16.68 -41.48 -0.30
CA THR A 873 18.13 -41.50 -0.03
C THR A 873 18.63 -42.92 0.24
N ARG A 874 17.88 -43.74 1.02
CA ARG A 874 18.23 -45.16 1.20
C ARG A 874 18.20 -45.93 -0.13
N ARG A 875 17.12 -45.82 -0.90
CA ARG A 875 17.01 -46.46 -2.23
C ARG A 875 18.15 -46.07 -3.17
N LEU A 876 18.56 -44.80 -3.16
CA LEU A 876 19.68 -44.32 -3.96
C LEU A 876 21.02 -44.99 -3.57
N VAL A 877 21.22 -45.26 -2.28
CA VAL A 877 22.40 -46.00 -1.78
C VAL A 877 22.32 -47.48 -2.17
N ASP A 878 21.16 -48.11 -2.01
CA ASP A 878 20.95 -49.52 -2.35
C ASP A 878 21.15 -49.77 -3.86
N GLU A 879 20.59 -48.91 -4.73
CA GLU A 879 20.81 -49.01 -6.18
C GLU A 879 22.24 -48.66 -6.61
N LYS A 880 22.90 -47.71 -5.92
CA LYS A 880 24.33 -47.45 -6.16
C LYS A 880 25.19 -48.67 -5.83
N PHE A 881 24.83 -49.42 -4.78
CA PHE A 881 25.49 -50.69 -4.46
C PHE A 881 25.22 -51.77 -5.52
N ASN A 882 23.97 -51.89 -6.01
CA ASN A 882 23.63 -52.79 -7.12
C ASN A 882 24.45 -52.49 -8.38
N VAL A 883 24.59 -51.21 -8.75
CA VAL A 883 25.38 -50.78 -9.92
C VAL A 883 26.86 -51.18 -9.76
N THR A 884 27.49 -50.92 -8.61
CA THR A 884 28.88 -51.35 -8.36
C THR A 884 29.03 -52.87 -8.46
N ARG A 885 28.12 -53.64 -7.85
CA ARG A 885 28.12 -55.11 -7.91
C ARG A 885 28.01 -55.63 -9.34
N LEU A 886 27.16 -55.02 -10.17
CA LEU A 886 27.00 -55.34 -11.60
C LEU A 886 28.22 -54.93 -12.44
N GLN A 887 28.94 -53.87 -12.06
CA GLN A 887 30.20 -53.49 -12.70
C GLN A 887 31.28 -54.55 -12.44
N GLU A 888 31.45 -55.01 -11.19
CA GLU A 888 32.38 -56.10 -10.88
C GLU A 888 32.01 -57.43 -11.57
N GLU A 889 30.72 -57.73 -11.77
CA GLU A 889 30.28 -58.90 -12.54
C GLU A 889 30.62 -58.76 -14.03
N ASN A 890 30.44 -57.57 -14.62
CA ASN A 890 30.86 -57.29 -16.00
C ASN A 890 32.38 -57.37 -16.19
N GLU A 891 33.18 -56.94 -15.20
CA GLU A 891 34.64 -57.11 -15.25
C GLU A 891 35.06 -58.58 -15.14
N ARG A 892 34.40 -59.36 -14.28
CA ARG A 892 34.59 -60.82 -14.23
C ARG A 892 34.28 -61.48 -15.58
N TYR A 893 33.12 -61.17 -16.18
CA TYR A 893 32.78 -61.71 -17.51
C TYR A 893 33.76 -61.28 -18.61
N ARG A 894 34.27 -60.04 -18.59
CA ARG A 894 35.34 -59.61 -19.53
C ARG A 894 36.61 -60.42 -19.34
N ASN A 895 37.01 -60.69 -18.11
CA ASN A 895 38.19 -61.50 -17.81
C ASN A 895 38.01 -62.97 -18.23
N ASP A 896 36.84 -63.56 -17.98
CA ASP A 896 36.50 -64.92 -18.43
C ASP A 896 36.48 -65.03 -19.97
N VAL A 897 35.94 -64.04 -20.68
CA VAL A 897 35.96 -63.96 -22.15
C VAL A 897 37.40 -63.80 -22.67
N ASN A 898 38.22 -62.95 -22.06
CA ASN A 898 39.62 -62.80 -22.42
C ASN A 898 40.41 -64.12 -22.21
N LEU A 899 40.15 -64.84 -21.12
CA LEU A 899 40.74 -66.15 -20.84
C LEU A 899 40.28 -67.21 -21.86
N ALA A 900 39.00 -67.21 -22.23
CA ALA A 900 38.47 -68.09 -23.27
C ALA A 900 39.12 -67.82 -24.64
N ILE A 901 39.34 -66.55 -24.99
CA ILE A 901 40.06 -66.15 -26.22
C ILE A 901 41.51 -66.66 -26.18
N GLN A 902 42.22 -66.50 -25.06
CA GLN A 902 43.58 -67.03 -24.90
C GLN A 902 43.64 -68.56 -25.03
N LEU A 903 42.68 -69.28 -24.44
CA LEU A 903 42.59 -70.74 -24.54
C LEU A 903 42.29 -71.22 -25.97
N LEU A 904 41.42 -70.51 -26.70
CA LEU A 904 41.10 -70.79 -28.11
C LEU A 904 42.28 -70.50 -29.07
N GLN A 905 43.22 -69.66 -28.67
CA GLN A 905 44.42 -69.33 -29.46
C GLN A 905 45.60 -70.29 -29.23
N CYS A 906 45.53 -71.18 -28.23
CA CYS A 906 46.60 -72.14 -27.92
C CYS A 906 46.56 -73.39 -28.83
N LYS A 907 47.71 -73.76 -29.42
CA LYS A 907 47.85 -75.04 -30.14
C LYS A 907 47.83 -76.21 -29.15
N PRO A 908 47.10 -77.32 -29.41
CA PRO A 908 47.01 -78.47 -28.51
C PRO A 908 48.35 -79.12 -28.14
N SER A 909 49.38 -78.98 -28.97
CA SER A 909 50.74 -79.47 -28.71
C SER A 909 51.43 -78.86 -27.48
N ASN A 910 50.93 -77.73 -26.98
CA ASN A 910 51.53 -76.99 -25.87
C ASN A 910 50.80 -77.23 -24.53
N PHE A 911 49.82 -78.15 -24.48
CA PHE A 911 49.07 -78.47 -23.26
C PHE A 911 49.92 -79.31 -22.28
N VAL A 912 50.67 -78.65 -21.41
CA VAL A 912 51.33 -79.30 -20.27
C VAL A 912 50.29 -79.64 -19.20
N SER A 913 50.18 -80.93 -18.85
CA SER A 913 49.30 -81.38 -17.77
C SER A 913 49.81 -80.87 -16.41
N GLN A 914 49.17 -79.83 -15.88
CA GLN A 914 49.36 -79.39 -14.49
C GLN A 914 49.10 -80.56 -13.53
N ARG A 915 49.97 -80.73 -12.52
CA ARG A 915 49.70 -81.68 -11.44
C ARG A 915 48.65 -81.08 -10.52
N TYR A 916 47.88 -81.90 -9.82
CA TYR A 916 46.85 -81.42 -8.89
C TYR A 916 47.44 -80.42 -7.88
N ASP A 917 48.65 -80.69 -7.38
CA ASP A 917 49.34 -79.89 -6.37
C ASP A 917 49.93 -78.57 -6.90
N SER A 918 50.02 -78.38 -8.22
CA SER A 918 50.47 -77.13 -8.86
C SER A 918 49.32 -76.20 -9.29
N LEU A 919 48.06 -76.57 -9.00
CA LEU A 919 46.90 -75.70 -9.17
C LEU A 919 46.76 -74.73 -7.97
N PRO A 920 46.23 -73.49 -8.17
CA PRO A 920 45.84 -72.60 -7.09
C PRO A 920 44.86 -73.27 -6.09
N THR A 921 44.90 -72.84 -4.83
CA THR A 921 44.20 -73.54 -3.72
C THR A 921 42.68 -73.58 -3.90
N ASP A 922 42.08 -72.54 -4.50
CA ASP A 922 40.65 -72.50 -4.80
C ASP A 922 40.27 -73.47 -5.94
N MET A 923 41.14 -73.60 -6.96
CA MET A 923 41.00 -74.56 -8.06
C MET A 923 41.17 -76.00 -7.56
N GLN A 924 42.14 -76.27 -6.70
CA GLN A 924 42.26 -77.56 -6.00
C GLN A 924 40.96 -77.90 -5.24
N GLN A 925 40.41 -76.93 -4.51
CA GLN A 925 39.19 -77.09 -3.73
C GLN A 925 37.94 -77.32 -4.63
N LYS A 926 37.83 -76.61 -5.76
CA LYS A 926 36.81 -76.83 -6.80
C LYS A 926 36.93 -78.23 -7.43
N VAL A 927 38.14 -78.70 -7.75
CA VAL A 927 38.38 -80.06 -8.28
C VAL A 927 38.03 -81.14 -7.25
N ARG A 928 38.41 -80.95 -5.97
CA ARG A 928 37.96 -81.82 -4.85
C ARG A 928 36.45 -81.87 -4.73
N MET A 929 35.76 -80.73 -4.84
CA MET A 929 34.30 -80.68 -4.81
C MET A 929 33.66 -81.35 -6.03
N TYR A 930 34.21 -81.18 -7.23
CA TYR A 930 33.70 -81.85 -8.43
C TYR A 930 33.85 -83.38 -8.34
N VAL A 931 35.04 -83.88 -7.96
CA VAL A 931 35.31 -85.32 -7.78
C VAL A 931 34.47 -85.94 -6.66
N SER A 932 34.19 -85.21 -5.58
CA SER A 932 33.32 -85.69 -4.49
C SER A 932 31.82 -85.57 -4.81
N SER A 933 31.39 -84.60 -5.62
CA SER A 933 30.01 -84.52 -6.12
C SER A 933 29.67 -85.69 -7.05
N LYS A 934 30.60 -86.08 -7.93
CA LYS A 934 30.44 -87.24 -8.83
C LYS A 934 30.54 -88.61 -8.14
N ARG A 935 30.69 -88.63 -6.80
CA ARG A 935 30.61 -89.82 -5.94
C ARG A 935 29.39 -89.81 -4.99
N ARG A 936 28.37 -89.00 -5.27
CA ARG A 936 27.11 -88.92 -4.49
C ARG A 936 25.86 -89.30 -5.31
N GLN A 937 25.99 -90.34 -6.13
CA GLN A 937 24.87 -91.02 -6.80
C GLN A 937 25.00 -92.55 -6.64
N SER A 938 24.88 -93.03 -5.39
CA SER A 938 24.61 -94.43 -5.06
C SER A 938 24.30 -94.57 -3.57
N ASP A 939 23.05 -94.95 -3.25
CA ASP A 939 22.59 -95.84 -2.16
C ASP A 939 23.05 -95.66 -0.69
N GLY A 940 22.33 -96.32 0.22
CA GLY A 940 22.89 -96.75 1.52
C GLY A 940 22.57 -95.88 2.75
N ASN A 941 21.38 -96.09 3.32
CA ASN A 941 20.95 -95.60 4.63
C ASN A 941 21.93 -95.92 5.80
N GLY A 942 22.36 -94.90 6.58
CA GLY A 942 22.73 -95.06 8.01
C GLY A 942 24.05 -94.45 8.52
N ASN A 943 23.94 -93.42 9.41
CA ASN A 943 24.62 -93.25 10.72
C ASN A 943 26.17 -93.45 10.87
N VAL A 944 26.99 -92.64 11.59
CA VAL A 944 26.81 -91.66 12.72
C VAL A 944 27.93 -90.56 12.73
N GLN A 945 27.60 -89.34 13.19
CA GLN A 945 28.39 -88.20 13.78
C GLN A 945 29.92 -87.98 13.55
N ALA A 946 30.30 -86.68 13.47
CA ALA A 946 31.35 -86.06 14.30
C ALA A 946 31.14 -84.51 14.42
N LYS A 947 31.66 -83.87 15.48
CA LYS A 947 31.66 -82.39 15.70
C LYS A 947 33.07 -81.79 15.62
N PRO A 948 33.20 -80.47 15.37
CA PRO A 948 34.28 -79.62 15.93
C PRO A 948 33.75 -78.64 17.00
N GLU A 949 34.66 -78.08 17.81
CA GLU A 949 34.37 -77.24 19.00
C GLU A 949 34.48 -75.72 18.77
N MET A 950 34.12 -74.93 19.78
CA MET A 950 34.11 -73.45 19.77
C MET A 950 34.63 -72.89 21.11
N LYS A 951 35.74 -72.12 21.08
CA LYS A 951 36.33 -71.27 22.16
C LYS A 951 37.58 -70.54 21.64
N THR A 952 38.14 -69.44 22.18
CA THR A 952 37.62 -68.25 22.89
C THR A 952 38.74 -67.17 23.04
N ILE A 953 38.52 -65.97 22.48
CA ILE A 953 38.90 -64.59 22.94
C ILE A 953 40.31 -64.30 23.55
N LYS A 954 41.01 -63.24 23.03
CA LYS A 954 41.56 -62.12 23.84
C LYS A 954 42.07 -60.87 23.06
N VAL A 955 41.31 -59.78 23.26
CA VAL A 955 41.58 -58.32 23.49
C VAL A 955 43.05 -57.82 23.63
N PRO A 956 43.33 -56.54 23.24
CA PRO A 956 43.43 -55.44 24.25
C PRO A 956 42.68 -54.12 23.89
N ILE A 957 42.88 -53.04 24.68
CA ILE A 957 41.87 -52.02 25.04
C ILE A 957 42.18 -50.55 24.50
N PRO A 958 41.70 -49.38 25.00
CA PRO A 958 40.95 -48.39 24.17
C PRO A 958 41.56 -46.96 24.05
N THR A 959 40.89 -46.00 23.39
CA THR A 959 40.46 -44.70 23.99
C THR A 959 39.62 -43.77 23.07
N TYR A 960 38.47 -43.30 23.61
CA TYR A 960 37.70 -42.05 23.38
C TYR A 960 37.08 -41.63 22.00
N PRO A 961 36.00 -40.79 22.01
CA PRO A 961 35.16 -40.39 20.85
C PRO A 961 35.17 -38.82 20.73
N PRO A 962 34.08 -38.03 20.48
CA PRO A 962 32.73 -38.21 19.88
C PRO A 962 32.47 -37.16 18.74
N THR A 963 31.29 -36.69 18.30
CA THR A 963 29.85 -36.87 18.62
C THR A 963 28.97 -36.54 17.39
N ALA A 964 27.84 -37.23 17.15
CA ALA A 964 26.65 -36.66 16.47
C ALA A 964 25.43 -37.62 16.49
N MET A 965 24.35 -37.25 17.22
CA MET A 965 22.91 -37.59 17.03
C MET A 965 22.17 -37.01 18.27
N VAL A 966 21.17 -36.13 18.10
CA VAL A 966 19.75 -36.45 17.82
C VAL A 966 19.13 -37.35 18.89
N TYR A 967 18.08 -36.87 19.58
CA TYR A 967 16.96 -37.71 19.99
C TYR A 967 15.63 -36.97 19.98
N SER A 968 14.57 -37.71 19.63
CA SER A 968 13.17 -37.32 19.70
C SER A 968 12.58 -37.68 21.08
N ILE A 969 11.40 -37.13 21.39
CA ILE A 969 10.62 -37.44 22.61
C ILE A 969 9.23 -37.89 22.20
N ASN A 970 8.77 -39.05 22.68
CA ASN A 970 7.40 -39.21 23.21
C ASN A 970 7.11 -40.57 23.88
N LYS A 971 6.43 -40.50 25.05
CA LYS A 971 5.68 -41.56 25.78
C LYS A 971 6.48 -42.77 26.31
N GLY A 972 6.19 -43.33 27.49
CA GLY A 972 5.21 -42.96 28.54
C GLY A 972 5.06 -44.07 29.61
N THR A 973 4.05 -43.96 30.51
CA THR A 973 3.61 -44.96 31.55
C THR A 973 4.56 -45.15 32.76
N ILE A 974 4.15 -45.51 33.99
CA ILE A 974 2.82 -45.84 34.60
C ILE A 974 2.80 -45.50 36.13
N ASP A 975 1.65 -45.54 36.79
CA ASP A 975 1.39 -45.11 38.20
C ASP A 975 1.88 -46.07 39.32
N LYS A 976 2.24 -45.54 40.52
CA LYS A 976 1.56 -45.74 41.85
C LYS A 976 2.36 -45.31 43.11
N ASP A 977 1.60 -44.97 44.17
CA ASP A 977 1.94 -44.59 45.57
C ASP A 977 2.72 -45.65 46.41
N PRO A 978 3.27 -45.37 47.62
CA PRO A 978 2.91 -44.31 48.59
C PRO A 978 4.05 -43.57 49.37
N VAL A 979 3.62 -42.72 50.33
CA VAL A 979 4.36 -41.74 51.17
C VAL A 979 4.93 -42.39 52.47
N PRO A 980 6.09 -41.95 53.01
CA PRO A 980 6.18 -40.97 54.14
C PRO A 980 6.99 -39.70 53.75
N GLU A 981 6.65 -38.48 54.22
CA GLU A 981 7.10 -37.80 55.48
C GLU A 981 8.64 -37.53 55.56
N GLU A 982 9.15 -36.35 55.95
CA GLU A 982 8.53 -35.26 56.73
C GLU A 982 8.93 -33.80 56.31
N LYS A 983 8.52 -32.79 57.10
CA LYS A 983 8.42 -31.33 56.81
C LYS A 983 9.80 -30.61 56.82
N VAL A 984 9.95 -29.34 56.40
CA VAL A 984 9.52 -28.09 57.11
C VAL A 984 9.66 -26.83 56.21
N ASN A 985 8.57 -26.04 56.10
CA ASN A 985 8.46 -24.56 55.86
C ASN A 985 9.14 -23.89 54.64
N GLN A 986 8.64 -22.79 54.04
CA GLN A 986 7.47 -21.90 54.31
C GLN A 986 6.91 -21.32 52.96
N PRO A 987 5.94 -20.38 52.90
CA PRO A 987 4.78 -20.55 52.02
C PRO A 987 4.83 -19.81 50.67
N VAL A 988 3.95 -20.24 49.77
CA VAL A 988 3.43 -19.48 48.62
C VAL A 988 2.00 -19.05 48.95
N ASP A 989 1.57 -17.87 48.51
CA ASP A 989 0.14 -17.55 48.42
C ASP A 989 -0.14 -16.73 47.15
N ILE A 990 -1.10 -17.19 46.34
CA ILE A 990 -1.58 -16.51 45.12
C ILE A 990 -3.11 -16.57 45.15
N VAL A 991 -3.74 -15.41 45.35
CA VAL A 991 -5.19 -15.31 45.54
C VAL A 991 -5.93 -15.40 44.20
N SER A 992 -6.95 -16.25 44.13
CA SER A 992 -7.76 -16.42 42.92
C SER A 992 -8.86 -15.35 42.78
N ALA A 993 -9.28 -15.06 41.54
CA ALA A 993 -10.27 -14.02 41.26
C ALA A 993 -11.64 -14.25 41.95
N ALA A 994 -11.99 -15.50 42.27
CA ALA A 994 -13.21 -15.83 43.01
C ALA A 994 -13.20 -15.29 44.46
N ILE A 995 -12.03 -15.10 45.05
CA ILE A 995 -11.89 -14.50 46.39
C ILE A 995 -12.04 -12.98 46.31
N MET A 996 -11.45 -12.31 45.31
CA MET A 996 -11.65 -10.87 45.12
C MET A 996 -13.11 -10.51 44.80
N ALA A 997 -13.83 -11.33 44.01
CA ALA A 997 -15.25 -11.13 43.77
C ALA A 997 -16.07 -11.10 45.08
N LYS A 998 -15.72 -11.96 46.05
CA LYS A 998 -16.43 -12.08 47.32
C LYS A 998 -16.06 -10.98 48.33
N ILE A 999 -14.81 -10.51 48.30
CA ILE A 999 -14.34 -9.34 49.08
C ILE A 999 -15.06 -8.05 48.65
N LEU A 1000 -15.50 -7.96 47.38
CA LEU A 1000 -16.25 -6.81 46.87
C LEU A 1000 -17.73 -6.81 47.30
N GLU A 1001 -18.37 -7.98 47.45
CA GLU A 1001 -19.74 -8.08 48.00
C GLU A 1001 -19.85 -7.68 49.49
N GLU A 1002 -18.78 -7.82 50.28
CA GLU A 1002 -18.82 -7.48 51.71
C GLU A 1002 -18.67 -5.97 51.97
N ARG A 1003 -17.90 -5.25 51.14
CA ARG A 1003 -17.66 -3.80 51.32
C ARG A 1003 -18.90 -2.92 51.13
N GLU A 1004 -19.90 -3.38 50.40
CA GLU A 1004 -21.15 -2.61 50.20
C GLU A 1004 -22.05 -2.63 51.46
N LYS A 1005 -21.78 -3.53 52.42
CA LYS A 1005 -22.50 -3.60 53.71
C LYS A 1005 -21.90 -2.75 54.84
N GLU A 1006 -20.68 -2.21 54.68
CA GLU A 1006 -19.97 -1.49 55.76
C GLU A 1006 -20.29 0.02 55.85
N ARG A 1007 -21.25 0.56 55.07
CA ARG A 1007 -21.57 2.00 55.08
C ARG A 1007 -23.05 2.37 55.23
N SER A 1008 -23.79 1.60 56.04
CA SER A 1008 -25.10 2.05 56.57
C SER A 1008 -25.34 1.62 58.02
N LEU A 1009 -25.57 2.60 58.91
CA LEU A 1009 -25.92 2.45 60.34
C LEU A 1009 -24.73 2.00 61.24
N THR A 1010 -24.50 2.50 62.46
CA THR A 1010 -25.32 3.42 63.29
C THR A 1010 -24.50 4.20 64.35
N ARG A 1011 -25.10 5.31 64.85
CA ARG A 1011 -24.78 6.14 66.04
C ARG A 1011 -23.73 7.25 65.82
N HIS A 1012 -23.92 8.50 66.23
CA HIS A 1012 -24.71 9.17 67.30
C HIS A 1012 -24.11 9.14 68.71
N CYS A 1013 -23.17 10.09 68.92
CA CYS A 1013 -23.02 11.01 70.06
C CYS A 1013 -23.19 10.51 71.51
N ASP A 1014 -22.14 10.70 72.33
CA ASP A 1014 -22.17 10.56 73.81
C ASP A 1014 -22.12 11.91 74.57
N THR A 1015 -22.19 13.05 73.89
CA THR A 1015 -22.11 14.40 74.52
C THR A 1015 -23.10 15.42 73.90
N CYS A 1016 -24.39 15.26 74.20
CA CYS A 1016 -25.38 16.30 73.92
C CYS A 1016 -25.38 17.39 75.01
N TYR A 1017 -25.51 18.66 74.62
CA TYR A 1017 -26.23 19.64 75.43
C TYR A 1017 -27.20 20.41 74.52
N CYS A 1018 -28.49 20.29 74.83
CA CYS A 1018 -29.54 20.21 73.81
C CYS A 1018 -30.63 21.29 73.98
N ALA A 1019 -31.26 21.76 72.88
CA ALA A 1019 -32.56 22.45 72.96
C ALA A 1019 -33.36 22.46 71.63
N ARG A 1020 -34.57 21.84 71.67
CA ARG A 1020 -35.91 22.32 71.21
C ARG A 1020 -36.08 23.06 69.84
N GLN A 1021 -37.18 22.95 69.08
CA GLN A 1021 -38.45 22.20 69.19
C GLN A 1021 -39.15 22.09 67.80
N ARG A 1022 -40.32 21.44 67.70
CA ARG A 1022 -41.10 21.24 66.46
C ARG A 1022 -42.60 21.42 66.70
N CYS A 1023 -43.30 22.32 65.97
CA CYS A 1023 -44.77 22.50 65.77
C CYS A 1023 -45.05 23.96 65.31
N SER A 1024 -46.17 24.36 64.66
CA SER A 1024 -47.26 23.64 63.97
C SER A 1024 -48.20 24.58 63.17
N LYS A 1025 -48.71 24.12 62.01
CA LYS A 1025 -50.04 24.36 61.37
C LYS A 1025 -50.65 25.78 61.17
N PHE A 1026 -51.11 25.99 59.91
CA PHE A 1026 -52.42 26.54 59.46
C PHE A 1026 -52.72 28.06 59.31
N THR A 1027 -53.22 28.42 58.09
CA THR A 1027 -54.26 29.43 57.71
C THR A 1027 -54.10 30.94 58.05
N GLN A 1028 -54.70 31.93 57.35
CA GLN A 1028 -55.24 32.12 55.97
C GLN A 1028 -55.75 33.59 55.81
N THR A 1029 -55.55 34.26 54.65
CA THR A 1029 -56.26 35.51 54.18
C THR A 1029 -56.11 36.82 55.02
N THR A 1030 -56.43 38.07 54.62
CA THR A 1030 -57.06 38.74 53.42
C THR A 1030 -56.72 40.26 53.37
N HIS A 1031 -56.62 40.88 52.17
CA HIS A 1031 -56.91 42.32 51.80
C HIS A 1031 -56.18 43.50 52.54
N SER A 1032 -56.13 44.78 52.09
CA SER A 1032 -56.58 45.55 50.88
C SER A 1032 -55.76 46.86 50.68
N GLU A 1033 -55.91 47.54 49.52
CA GLU A 1033 -55.33 48.86 49.13
C GLU A 1033 -56.25 50.08 49.43
N PRO A 1034 -56.07 51.33 48.88
CA PRO A 1034 -54.93 52.28 48.75
C PRO A 1034 -55.28 53.64 49.47
N PRO A 1035 -55.28 54.90 48.92
CA PRO A 1035 -54.43 55.61 47.94
C PRO A 1035 -53.64 56.92 48.40
N PRO A 1036 -54.10 58.21 48.38
CA PRO A 1036 -53.23 59.40 48.12
C PRO A 1036 -53.44 60.58 49.15
N PRO A 1037 -53.22 61.91 48.92
CA PRO A 1037 -52.60 62.67 47.80
C PRO A 1037 -51.66 63.89 48.16
N ASP A 1038 -51.13 64.52 47.10
CA ASP A 1038 -50.88 65.98 46.88
C ASP A 1038 -49.72 66.83 47.50
N LYS A 1039 -49.49 67.98 46.84
CA LYS A 1039 -48.40 69.00 46.93
C LYS A 1039 -48.97 70.35 47.49
N PRO A 1040 -48.40 71.60 47.35
CA PRO A 1040 -47.17 72.09 46.67
C PRO A 1040 -46.39 73.30 47.30
N ASN A 1041 -45.38 73.82 46.56
CA ASN A 1041 -44.78 75.18 46.59
C ASN A 1041 -43.97 75.59 47.86
N ASN A 1042 -43.00 76.52 47.88
CA ASN A 1042 -42.08 77.21 46.93
C ASN A 1042 -40.93 77.86 47.80
N THR A 1043 -40.00 78.77 47.44
CA THR A 1043 -39.80 79.71 46.31
C THR A 1043 -38.31 80.18 46.25
N THR A 1044 -37.80 80.56 45.06
CA THR A 1044 -36.62 81.43 44.78
C THR A 1044 -35.22 81.03 45.31
N ALA A 1045 -34.14 81.02 44.51
CA ALA A 1045 -33.87 81.52 43.13
C ALA A 1045 -32.83 80.58 42.40
N ASN A 1046 -32.07 80.89 41.33
CA ASN A 1046 -31.74 82.13 40.61
C ASN A 1046 -31.23 81.87 39.16
N SER A 1047 -30.70 82.92 38.49
CA SER A 1047 -29.86 82.93 37.26
C SER A 1047 -28.80 81.81 37.16
N ASN A 1048 -28.40 81.21 36.00
CA ASN A 1048 -28.58 81.39 34.53
C ASN A 1048 -28.04 80.08 33.84
N LYS A 1049 -28.05 79.74 32.53
CA LYS A 1049 -28.76 80.03 31.24
C LYS A 1049 -28.18 79.03 30.17
N VAL A 1050 -28.78 78.69 29.02
CA VAL A 1050 -30.19 78.43 28.62
C VAL A 1050 -30.24 77.74 27.23
N GLY A 1051 -30.95 76.60 27.10
CA GLY A 1051 -31.50 76.05 25.83
C GLY A 1051 -30.58 75.28 24.84
N LYS A 1052 -31.12 74.52 23.85
CA LYS A 1052 -32.53 74.11 23.61
C LYS A 1052 -32.65 72.96 22.55
N VAL A 1053 -33.44 71.90 22.86
CA VAL A 1053 -34.55 71.27 22.06
C VAL A 1053 -34.33 70.75 20.61
N GLY A 1054 -34.85 69.54 20.26
CA GLY A 1054 -35.58 69.38 18.98
C GLY A 1054 -35.64 68.04 18.17
N SER A 1055 -36.39 67.03 18.64
CA SER A 1055 -37.35 66.14 17.89
C SER A 1055 -37.12 65.52 16.46
N SER A 1056 -37.54 64.25 16.34
CA SER A 1056 -38.31 63.61 15.22
C SER A 1056 -37.70 63.14 13.86
N ALA A 1057 -37.83 61.82 13.63
CA ALA A 1057 -38.34 61.06 12.45
C ALA A 1057 -38.00 61.34 10.95
N MET A 1058 -38.01 60.22 10.20
CA MET A 1058 -38.29 60.01 8.77
C MET A 1058 -37.28 60.37 7.65
N ALA A 1059 -36.65 59.30 7.14
CA ALA A 1059 -36.76 58.80 5.75
C ALA A 1059 -36.16 59.60 4.55
N VAL A 1060 -36.18 58.92 3.38
CA VAL A 1060 -35.88 59.41 2.01
C VAL A 1060 -34.39 59.67 1.69
N ARG A 1061 -33.83 59.47 0.48
CA ARG A 1061 -34.04 58.55 -0.69
C ARG A 1061 -33.03 58.96 -1.79
N ASN A 1062 -32.52 58.03 -2.61
CA ASN A 1062 -31.92 58.33 -3.95
C ASN A 1062 -30.61 59.19 -3.94
N ARG A 1063 -29.79 59.33 -5.01
CA ARG A 1063 -29.46 58.55 -6.24
C ARG A 1063 -28.23 59.20 -6.95
N ILE A 1064 -27.78 58.52 -8.03
CA ILE A 1064 -27.38 59.11 -9.35
C ILE A 1064 -25.90 59.50 -9.61
N ASN A 1065 -25.35 58.81 -10.62
CA ASN A 1065 -24.39 59.22 -11.67
C ASN A 1065 -22.91 59.50 -11.30
N GLU A 1066 -21.89 59.12 -12.10
CA GLU A 1066 -21.66 59.18 -13.57
C GLU A 1066 -21.42 60.63 -14.10
N LYS A 1067 -20.50 60.93 -15.03
CA LYS A 1067 -19.63 60.11 -15.93
C LYS A 1067 -18.47 60.95 -16.54
N ASP A 1068 -17.72 60.35 -17.48
CA ASP A 1068 -16.94 61.00 -18.59
C ASP A 1068 -15.64 61.77 -18.21
N LYS A 1069 -14.59 61.98 -19.05
CA LYS A 1069 -14.18 61.59 -20.45
C LYS A 1069 -12.67 61.93 -20.68
N GLU A 1070 -11.92 61.67 -21.79
CA GLU A 1070 -12.07 60.91 -23.07
C GLU A 1070 -10.69 60.34 -23.52
N LYS A 1071 -9.89 61.08 -24.33
CA LYS A 1071 -8.63 60.71 -25.07
C LYS A 1071 -7.90 62.03 -25.51
N PRO A 1072 -7.00 62.10 -26.53
CA PRO A 1072 -6.05 61.15 -27.17
C PRO A 1072 -4.60 61.73 -27.31
N ASN A 1073 -3.65 61.01 -27.94
CA ASN A 1073 -2.81 61.56 -29.03
C ASN A 1073 -1.98 60.50 -29.81
N HIS A 1074 -1.37 60.92 -30.92
CA HIS A 1074 -0.98 60.09 -32.07
C HIS A 1074 0.27 60.64 -32.84
N VAL A 1075 0.98 59.94 -33.74
CA VAL A 1075 1.31 58.50 -33.99
C VAL A 1075 2.28 58.38 -35.22
N GLU A 1076 2.90 57.20 -35.48
CA GLU A 1076 3.45 56.73 -36.81
C GLU A 1076 4.73 57.41 -37.41
N ILE A 1077 5.58 56.85 -38.32
CA ILE A 1077 5.83 55.48 -38.90
C ILE A 1077 7.23 55.42 -39.61
N SER A 1078 7.71 54.21 -40.00
CA SER A 1078 8.69 53.88 -41.11
C SER A 1078 10.21 54.18 -40.98
N ILE A 1079 11.16 53.52 -41.68
CA ILE A 1079 11.25 52.22 -42.44
C ILE A 1079 12.74 51.76 -42.57
N GLU A 1080 12.96 50.48 -42.89
CA GLU A 1080 14.16 49.74 -43.40
C GLU A 1080 15.55 50.42 -43.59
N MET A 1081 16.66 49.71 -43.27
CA MET A 1081 17.51 48.98 -44.27
C MET A 1081 18.83 48.36 -43.71
N ASN A 1082 19.29 47.26 -44.34
CA ASN A 1082 20.65 46.67 -44.33
C ASN A 1082 21.50 47.30 -45.49
N PRO A 1083 22.74 46.90 -45.91
CA PRO A 1083 23.59 45.71 -45.61
C PRO A 1083 25.13 46.00 -45.50
N VAL A 1084 25.99 45.01 -45.86
CA VAL A 1084 27.40 45.11 -46.35
C VAL A 1084 28.55 45.27 -45.32
N VAL A 1085 29.75 44.64 -45.45
CA VAL A 1085 30.17 43.31 -45.95
C VAL A 1085 31.63 42.97 -45.54
N GLU A 1086 32.03 41.70 -45.67
CA GLU A 1086 33.42 41.16 -45.77
C GLU A 1086 34.38 40.93 -44.57
N LYS A 1087 35.40 40.10 -44.87
CA LYS A 1087 36.51 39.57 -44.05
C LYS A 1087 37.83 40.24 -44.58
N PRO A 1088 39.08 39.73 -44.38
CA PRO A 1088 39.61 38.70 -43.47
C PRO A 1088 40.89 39.11 -42.72
N LYS A 1089 41.41 38.22 -41.86
CA LYS A 1089 42.84 37.79 -41.92
C LYS A 1089 43.12 36.55 -41.08
N THR A 1090 43.69 35.53 -41.73
CA THR A 1090 44.27 34.34 -41.10
C THR A 1090 45.78 34.52 -41.00
N ILE A 1091 46.39 34.08 -39.90
CA ILE A 1091 47.82 33.68 -39.90
C ILE A 1091 47.93 32.34 -39.16
N HIS A 1092 48.29 31.29 -39.89
CA HIS A 1092 48.87 30.07 -39.33
C HIS A 1092 50.37 30.28 -39.12
N PHE A 1093 50.98 29.55 -38.19
CA PHE A 1093 52.16 28.69 -38.42
C PHE A 1093 52.05 27.53 -37.39
N GLN A 1094 51.98 26.27 -37.83
CA GLN A 1094 53.00 25.21 -37.66
C GLN A 1094 53.45 25.01 -36.18
N GLY A 1095 53.49 23.80 -35.61
CA GLY A 1095 54.09 22.56 -36.14
C GLY A 1095 55.53 22.43 -35.60
N ALA A 1096 56.12 21.25 -35.38
CA ALA A 1096 55.63 19.86 -35.44
C ALA A 1096 56.66 18.92 -34.75
N TRP A 1097 56.24 17.71 -34.34
CA TRP A 1097 57.10 16.58 -33.88
C TRP A 1097 57.81 16.87 -32.51
N GLU A 1098 58.42 15.94 -31.75
CA GLU A 1098 58.71 14.50 -31.95
C GLU A 1098 58.74 13.71 -30.60
N ASN A 1099 59.01 12.40 -30.69
CA ASN A 1099 58.89 11.29 -29.72
C ASN A 1099 59.78 11.27 -28.45
N GLU A 1100 59.52 10.28 -27.56
CA GLU A 1100 60.49 9.55 -26.68
C GLU A 1100 61.18 10.33 -25.51
N ALA A 1101 61.77 9.73 -24.46
CA ALA A 1101 61.53 8.45 -23.75
C ALA A 1101 62.23 8.44 -22.36
N ASP A 1102 61.87 7.47 -21.50
CA ASP A 1102 62.64 6.83 -20.41
C ASP A 1102 63.41 7.61 -19.30
N ALA A 1103 62.80 7.54 -18.10
CA ALA A 1103 63.24 6.70 -16.94
C ALA A 1103 64.42 7.07 -15.99
N THR A 1104 64.16 6.83 -14.68
CA THR A 1104 65.09 6.43 -13.58
C THR A 1104 66.14 7.44 -13.05
N SER A 1105 66.62 7.41 -11.78
CA SER A 1105 66.18 6.75 -10.51
C SER A 1105 66.97 7.32 -9.30
N LEU A 1106 66.64 6.89 -8.05
CA LEU A 1106 67.46 6.69 -6.81
C LEU A 1106 66.58 6.99 -5.55
N PHE A 1107 66.28 6.11 -4.58
CA PHE A 1107 67.10 5.35 -3.59
C PHE A 1107 67.75 6.21 -2.48
N LYS A 1108 67.88 5.81 -1.18
CA LYS A 1108 68.03 4.45 -0.56
C LYS A 1108 67.89 4.47 1.00
N ILE A 1109 67.84 3.28 1.64
CA ILE A 1109 68.27 2.95 3.06
C ILE A 1109 67.29 3.37 4.20
N LYS A 1110 67.09 2.67 5.35
CA LYS A 1110 67.84 1.61 6.10
C LYS A 1110 66.92 0.43 6.57
N LYS A 1111 67.41 -0.51 7.41
CA LYS A 1111 66.86 -1.89 7.57
C LYS A 1111 66.65 -2.38 9.03
N PRO A 1112 65.70 -3.31 9.28
CA PRO A 1112 65.58 -4.07 10.53
C PRO A 1112 65.79 -5.62 10.39
N PRO A 1113 66.08 -6.33 11.50
CA PRO A 1113 65.77 -7.76 11.75
C PRO A 1113 64.46 -7.89 12.57
N ASN A 1114 63.82 -9.03 12.89
CA ASN A 1114 63.73 -10.45 12.44
C ASN A 1114 62.34 -10.97 12.99
N ASN A 1115 61.86 -12.23 12.92
CA ASN A 1115 62.44 -13.55 12.62
C ASN A 1115 61.38 -14.53 12.02
N HIS A 1116 61.80 -15.78 11.73
CA HIS A 1116 61.08 -17.03 11.42
C HIS A 1116 59.56 -16.99 11.05
N ASN A 1117 59.13 -17.33 9.81
CA ASN A 1117 59.10 -18.63 9.07
C ASN A 1117 57.82 -19.45 9.38
N VAL A 1118 57.11 -20.14 8.45
CA VAL A 1118 57.46 -20.90 7.21
C VAL A 1118 56.30 -20.86 6.15
N ALA A 1119 56.62 -21.02 4.84
CA ALA A 1119 55.75 -21.34 3.66
C ALA A 1119 54.65 -20.32 3.25
N GLU A 1120 54.72 -19.62 2.10
CA GLU A 1120 54.44 -20.05 0.69
C GLU A 1120 52.93 -20.16 0.35
N GLY A 1121 52.37 -19.60 -0.73
CA GLY A 1121 52.90 -18.93 -1.94
C GLY A 1121 52.28 -19.56 -3.22
N ILE A 1122 51.97 -18.92 -4.37
CA ILE A 1122 52.16 -17.57 -4.95
C ILE A 1122 50.94 -17.25 -5.88
N LEU A 1123 50.84 -16.05 -6.48
CA LEU A 1123 49.71 -15.56 -7.31
C LEU A 1123 50.19 -15.02 -8.70
N VAL A 1124 49.32 -15.07 -9.73
CA VAL A 1124 49.36 -14.40 -11.07
C VAL A 1124 50.10 -15.11 -12.24
N ASN A 1125 49.59 -14.87 -13.47
CA ASN A 1125 49.95 -15.42 -14.78
C ASN A 1125 51.29 -14.94 -15.39
N ILE A 1126 51.75 -15.66 -16.42
CA ILE A 1126 52.70 -15.21 -17.48
C ILE A 1126 52.16 -15.67 -18.86
N ASP A 1127 52.55 -14.98 -19.94
CA ASP A 1127 52.02 -15.08 -21.31
C ASP A 1127 52.64 -16.16 -22.24
N SER A 1128 52.15 -16.17 -23.48
CA SER A 1128 52.31 -17.15 -24.57
C SER A 1128 53.71 -17.37 -25.18
N MET A 1129 53.92 -18.59 -25.70
CA MET A 1129 54.60 -18.97 -26.95
C MET A 1129 54.37 -20.49 -27.15
N GLU A 1130 54.38 -21.15 -28.30
CA GLU A 1130 54.07 -20.90 -29.72
C GLU A 1130 54.39 -22.23 -30.46
N ASN A 1131 53.75 -22.50 -31.60
CA ASN A 1131 54.24 -23.34 -32.71
C ASN A 1131 54.64 -24.85 -32.54
N ALA A 1132 53.68 -25.70 -32.94
CA ALA A 1132 53.76 -26.58 -34.14
C ALA A 1132 54.46 -27.98 -34.13
N SER A 1133 53.64 -28.97 -34.55
CA SER A 1133 53.94 -29.97 -35.62
C SER A 1133 54.61 -31.34 -35.37
N ILE A 1134 53.80 -32.38 -35.65
CA ILE A 1134 54.06 -33.52 -36.58
C ILE A 1134 54.66 -34.85 -36.05
N LYS A 1135 54.08 -35.97 -36.58
CA LYS A 1135 54.43 -37.42 -36.47
C LYS A 1135 54.11 -38.09 -35.13
N SER A 1136 53.88 -39.41 -35.07
CA SER A 1136 53.85 -40.48 -36.10
C SER A 1136 52.41 -41.07 -36.23
N GLY A 1137 52.01 -41.85 -37.25
CA GLY A 1137 52.73 -42.68 -38.23
C GLY A 1137 52.21 -44.13 -38.15
N THR A 1138 50.95 -44.39 -38.51
CA THR A 1138 50.48 -44.84 -39.85
C THR A 1138 50.65 -46.34 -40.13
N SER A 1139 49.53 -47.08 -40.16
CA SER A 1139 49.22 -48.14 -41.15
C SER A 1139 47.83 -48.75 -40.88
N ASP A 1140 47.09 -49.35 -41.83
CA ASP A 1140 46.84 -49.13 -43.27
C ASP A 1140 45.81 -50.20 -43.75
N SER A 1141 45.07 -50.11 -44.87
CA SER A 1141 44.74 -49.00 -45.79
C SER A 1141 43.58 -49.39 -46.74
N SER A 1142 42.97 -48.40 -47.40
CA SER A 1142 42.26 -48.50 -48.70
C SER A 1142 40.88 -49.22 -48.73
N SER A 1143 39.98 -48.99 -49.70
CA SER A 1143 40.09 -48.25 -50.98
C SER A 1143 38.73 -47.71 -51.51
N LEU A 1144 38.78 -46.68 -52.40
CA LEU A 1144 37.77 -46.30 -53.43
C LEU A 1144 36.36 -45.75 -53.00
N SER A 1145 35.60 -44.94 -53.77
CA SER A 1145 35.88 -43.82 -54.71
C SER A 1145 34.59 -43.15 -55.27
N TRP A 1146 34.70 -41.97 -55.91
CA TRP A 1146 33.74 -41.31 -56.87
C TRP A 1146 32.39 -40.68 -56.42
N GLN A 1147 32.45 -39.36 -56.18
CA GLN A 1147 31.68 -38.26 -56.82
C GLN A 1147 30.30 -38.43 -57.53
N SER A 1148 29.40 -37.47 -57.21
CA SER A 1148 28.65 -36.55 -58.12
C SER A 1148 27.21 -36.82 -58.65
N LYS A 1149 26.37 -35.80 -58.39
CA LYS A 1149 25.28 -35.18 -59.21
C LYS A 1149 23.89 -35.85 -59.41
N MET A 1150 22.88 -35.01 -59.12
CA MET A 1150 21.66 -34.69 -59.91
C MET A 1150 20.34 -35.51 -59.84
N SER A 1151 19.27 -34.76 -59.55
CA SER A 1151 17.97 -34.68 -60.27
C SER A 1151 16.82 -35.68 -60.04
N ASN A 1152 15.70 -35.11 -59.57
CA ASN A 1152 14.30 -35.22 -60.05
C ASN A 1152 13.49 -36.54 -60.03
N THR A 1153 12.17 -36.34 -59.90
CA THR A 1153 11.02 -37.21 -60.30
C THR A 1153 10.92 -38.59 -59.63
N ALA A 1154 9.88 -38.95 -58.85
CA ALA A 1154 8.41 -38.88 -59.00
C ALA A 1154 7.78 -40.07 -59.75
N ASN A 1155 6.94 -40.84 -59.03
CA ASN A 1155 5.82 -41.72 -59.47
C ASN A 1155 5.27 -42.49 -58.24
N SER A 1156 4.00 -42.28 -57.84
CA SER A 1156 2.79 -43.11 -58.11
C SER A 1156 2.74 -44.45 -57.33
N LYS A 1157 1.71 -44.78 -56.52
CA LYS A 1157 0.27 -45.02 -56.80
C LYS A 1157 0.00 -46.15 -57.82
N PRO A 1158 -1.19 -46.80 -57.87
CA PRO A 1158 -2.48 -46.58 -57.16
C PRO A 1158 -2.51 -47.21 -55.74
N GLU A 1159 -3.59 -47.58 -55.03
CA GLU A 1159 -5.08 -47.70 -55.19
C GLU A 1159 -5.69 -47.44 -53.76
N ASP A 1160 -6.89 -46.95 -53.42
CA ASP A 1160 -8.23 -46.77 -54.06
C ASP A 1160 -9.03 -48.09 -54.28
N PRO A 1161 -10.40 -48.14 -54.31
CA PRO A 1161 -11.50 -47.29 -53.80
C PRO A 1161 -12.10 -47.88 -52.47
N ASP A 1162 -13.36 -47.85 -51.98
CA ASP A 1162 -14.72 -47.30 -52.33
C ASP A 1162 -15.58 -47.24 -50.99
N LEU A 1163 -16.94 -47.23 -50.81
CA LEU A 1163 -18.18 -47.32 -51.63
C LEU A 1163 -19.39 -46.61 -50.92
N ILE A 1164 -20.06 -45.67 -51.61
CA ILE A 1164 -21.50 -45.25 -51.60
C ILE A 1164 -22.35 -45.08 -50.28
N SER A 1165 -22.52 -43.80 -49.87
CA SER A 1165 -23.81 -43.07 -49.58
C SER A 1165 -24.64 -43.32 -48.27
N PHE A 1166 -25.81 -42.68 -47.96
CA PHE A 1166 -26.66 -41.60 -48.56
C PHE A 1166 -27.55 -40.86 -47.50
N ASP A 1167 -28.02 -39.64 -47.82
CA ASP A 1167 -29.27 -38.92 -47.44
C ASP A 1167 -29.64 -38.44 -46.00
N LYS A 1168 -30.66 -37.57 -45.95
CA LYS A 1168 -31.21 -36.69 -44.87
C LYS A 1168 -32.76 -36.60 -45.01
N PRO A 1169 -33.58 -35.90 -44.17
CA PRO A 1169 -33.36 -35.24 -42.85
C PRO A 1169 -34.42 -35.57 -41.74
N ALA A 1170 -34.36 -34.88 -40.58
CA ALA A 1170 -35.48 -34.12 -39.95
C ALA A 1170 -35.86 -34.37 -38.45
N ALA A 1171 -36.26 -33.26 -37.80
CA ALA A 1171 -37.23 -33.09 -36.69
C ALA A 1171 -36.94 -33.58 -35.23
N ALA A 1172 -36.55 -32.60 -34.39
CA ALA A 1172 -37.05 -32.27 -33.04
C ALA A 1172 -37.20 -33.34 -31.90
N PRO A 1173 -36.65 -33.08 -30.68
CA PRO A 1173 -36.86 -33.93 -29.50
C PRO A 1173 -38.04 -33.51 -28.60
N SER A 1174 -38.69 -34.49 -27.98
CA SER A 1174 -39.55 -34.33 -26.80
C SER A 1174 -38.96 -35.05 -25.57
N LYS A 1175 -39.29 -34.60 -24.36
CA LYS A 1175 -38.72 -35.06 -23.07
C LYS A 1175 -38.80 -36.59 -22.85
N PRO A 1176 -37.78 -37.16 -22.20
CA PRO A 1176 -37.93 -37.79 -20.89
C PRO A 1176 -36.99 -37.13 -19.83
N GLY A 1177 -37.04 -37.43 -18.53
CA GLY A 1177 -37.78 -38.48 -17.80
C GLY A 1177 -36.81 -39.46 -17.11
N ASP A 1178 -36.90 -39.59 -15.79
CA ASP A 1178 -35.89 -40.27 -14.95
C ASP A 1178 -35.79 -41.79 -15.14
N GLY A 1179 -34.59 -42.36 -14.90
CA GLY A 1179 -34.42 -43.82 -14.75
C GLY A 1179 -33.00 -44.38 -14.97
N GLU A 1180 -32.13 -44.32 -13.96
CA GLU A 1180 -30.87 -45.09 -13.95
C GLU A 1180 -31.07 -46.55 -13.48
N PRO A 1181 -30.49 -47.55 -14.18
CA PRO A 1181 -30.27 -48.89 -13.62
C PRO A 1181 -28.89 -49.02 -12.96
N ARG A 1182 -28.84 -49.47 -11.70
CA ARG A 1182 -27.58 -49.68 -10.94
C ARG A 1182 -26.80 -50.91 -11.41
N ILE A 1183 -25.47 -50.82 -11.38
CA ILE A 1183 -24.55 -51.97 -11.46
C ILE A 1183 -24.26 -52.51 -10.04
N THR A 1184 -24.34 -53.83 -9.86
CA THR A 1184 -24.08 -54.51 -8.58
C THR A 1184 -22.84 -55.39 -8.62
N GLY A 1185 -21.91 -55.20 -7.68
CA GLY A 1185 -20.76 -56.07 -7.46
C GLY A 1185 -20.03 -55.70 -6.16
N PRO A 1186 -19.38 -56.66 -5.46
CA PRO A 1186 -18.73 -56.39 -4.18
C PRO A 1186 -17.46 -55.54 -4.38
N ARG A 1187 -17.37 -54.40 -3.67
CA ARG A 1187 -16.14 -53.60 -3.56
C ARG A 1187 -15.49 -53.87 -2.21
N HIS A 1188 -14.19 -54.17 -2.20
CA HIS A 1188 -13.44 -54.36 -0.96
C HIS A 1188 -13.06 -53.00 -0.35
N CYS A 1189 -13.51 -52.72 0.88
CA CYS A 1189 -13.00 -51.62 1.70
C CYS A 1189 -11.92 -52.12 2.67
N SER A 1190 -10.85 -51.34 2.80
CA SER A 1190 -9.79 -51.59 3.78
C SER A 1190 -10.22 -51.03 5.13
N VAL A 1191 -10.38 -51.91 6.13
CA VAL A 1191 -10.61 -51.50 7.52
C VAL A 1191 -9.26 -51.40 8.22
N ARG A 1192 -8.93 -50.24 8.80
CA ARG A 1192 -7.76 -50.08 9.67
C ARG A 1192 -8.19 -49.64 11.07
N MET A 1193 -7.75 -50.42 12.07
CA MET A 1193 -7.82 -50.09 13.49
C MET A 1193 -6.40 -49.86 14.00
N GLN A 1194 -6.15 -48.70 14.60
CA GLN A 1194 -4.86 -48.39 15.20
C GLN A 1194 -4.89 -48.79 16.67
N VAL A 1195 -3.90 -49.57 17.12
CA VAL A 1195 -3.84 -50.11 18.49
C VAL A 1195 -3.88 -48.96 19.51
N GLY A 1196 -4.85 -48.98 20.42
CA GLY A 1196 -5.08 -47.92 21.41
C GLY A 1196 -6.04 -46.80 20.97
N SER A 1197 -6.78 -46.96 19.86
CA SER A 1197 -7.82 -46.02 19.43
C SER A 1197 -9.22 -46.64 19.40
N ASN A 1198 -10.23 -45.88 19.81
CA ASN A 1198 -11.64 -46.30 19.84
C ASN A 1198 -12.40 -45.98 18.53
N ASN A 1199 -11.70 -45.52 17.49
CA ASN A 1199 -12.28 -45.10 16.22
C ASN A 1199 -11.82 -46.05 15.10
N ILE A 1200 -12.72 -46.38 14.18
CA ILE A 1200 -12.44 -47.19 12.99
C ILE A 1200 -12.42 -46.27 11.77
N LEU A 1201 -11.42 -46.42 10.90
CA LEU A 1201 -11.35 -45.73 9.61
C LEU A 1201 -11.53 -46.71 8.46
N LEU A 1202 -12.23 -46.25 7.42
CA LEU A 1202 -12.55 -46.99 6.20
C LEU A 1202 -11.95 -46.24 5.00
N ASP A 1203 -10.97 -46.86 4.34
CA ASP A 1203 -10.37 -46.28 3.13
C ASP A 1203 -11.21 -46.64 1.88
N ASN A 1204 -11.11 -45.79 0.84
CA ASN A 1204 -11.75 -45.93 -0.49
C ASN A 1204 -13.28 -45.72 -0.55
N VAL A 1205 -13.84 -44.80 0.23
CA VAL A 1205 -15.19 -44.25 -0.03
C VAL A 1205 -15.11 -43.17 -1.12
N VAL A 1206 -15.97 -43.26 -2.13
CA VAL A 1206 -16.19 -42.21 -3.14
C VAL A 1206 -17.55 -41.56 -2.83
N ASP A 1207 -17.58 -40.23 -2.82
CA ASP A 1207 -18.76 -39.42 -2.48
C ASP A 1207 -19.96 -39.71 -3.43
N PRO A 1208 -21.23 -39.58 -2.98
CA PRO A 1208 -21.75 -38.37 -2.34
C PRO A 1208 -22.46 -38.61 -1.00
N PHE A 1209 -21.75 -39.08 0.03
CA PHE A 1209 -22.30 -39.33 1.36
C PHE A 1209 -21.34 -38.94 2.49
N THR A 1210 -21.75 -37.95 3.29
CA THR A 1210 -20.98 -37.41 4.41
C THR A 1210 -20.65 -38.49 5.46
N PRO A 1211 -19.39 -38.67 5.87
CA PRO A 1211 -19.01 -39.70 6.85
C PRO A 1211 -19.56 -39.39 8.26
N VAL A 1212 -20.39 -40.28 8.78
CA VAL A 1212 -21.00 -40.16 10.12
C VAL A 1212 -20.04 -40.67 11.20
N LEU A 1213 -19.59 -39.77 12.07
CA LEU A 1213 -18.58 -40.06 13.08
C LEU A 1213 -19.22 -40.51 14.40
N TYR A 1214 -19.35 -41.83 14.58
CA TYR A 1214 -19.87 -42.43 15.81
C TYR A 1214 -18.94 -42.17 17.01
N LYS A 1215 -19.42 -41.42 18.00
CA LYS A 1215 -18.77 -41.28 19.31
C LYS A 1215 -19.36 -42.29 20.29
N SER A 1216 -18.54 -43.25 20.75
CA SER A 1216 -18.92 -44.14 21.85
C SER A 1216 -19.00 -43.36 23.18
N LYS A 1217 -20.04 -43.62 23.97
CA LYS A 1217 -20.10 -43.22 25.39
C LYS A 1217 -19.49 -44.34 26.23
N THR A 1218 -18.66 -43.97 27.20
CA THR A 1218 -17.94 -44.92 28.06
C THR A 1218 -18.80 -45.46 29.20
N SER A 1219 -19.28 -46.71 29.10
CA SER A 1219 -19.34 -47.68 30.21
C SER A 1219 -19.94 -49.03 29.77
N ASP A 1220 -19.20 -50.12 30.01
CA ASP A 1220 -19.66 -51.51 30.18
C ASP A 1220 -20.28 -52.29 28.98
N PRO A 1221 -20.25 -53.65 29.03
CA PRO A 1221 -19.85 -54.44 27.86
C PRO A 1221 -20.98 -55.07 27.03
N LEU A 1222 -20.63 -55.38 25.78
CA LEU A 1222 -21.45 -56.15 24.84
C LEU A 1222 -21.51 -57.64 25.19
N VAL A 1223 -22.70 -58.23 25.12
CA VAL A 1223 -22.94 -59.67 25.10
C VAL A 1223 -23.51 -60.07 23.73
N HIS A 1224 -23.15 -61.26 23.24
CA HIS A 1224 -23.53 -61.77 21.92
C HIS A 1224 -25.05 -61.98 21.75
N ALA A 1225 -25.56 -61.70 20.53
CA ALA A 1225 -26.31 -62.68 19.71
C ALA A 1225 -26.59 -62.11 18.29
N ALA A 1226 -26.92 -62.98 17.33
CA ALA A 1226 -27.27 -62.59 15.96
C ALA A 1226 -28.56 -63.28 15.46
N ARG A 1227 -29.41 -62.52 14.77
CA ARG A 1227 -30.50 -62.87 13.80
C ARG A 1227 -31.28 -61.57 13.54
N SER A 1228 -31.43 -61.01 12.33
CA SER A 1228 -31.85 -61.49 11.00
C SER A 1228 -33.38 -61.46 10.77
N ARG A 1229 -33.78 -61.12 9.52
CA ARG A 1229 -35.16 -61.02 8.96
C ARG A 1229 -36.05 -59.85 9.47
N SER A 1230 -37.11 -59.42 8.77
CA SER A 1230 -37.34 -59.26 7.30
C SER A 1230 -38.71 -58.61 7.02
N GLY A 1231 -38.79 -57.61 6.14
CA GLY A 1231 -40.05 -57.10 5.55
C GLY A 1231 -40.94 -56.25 6.47
N SER A 1232 -42.06 -55.66 6.00
CA SER A 1232 -42.51 -55.41 4.60
C SER A 1232 -43.85 -54.65 4.58
N SER A 1233 -44.08 -53.80 3.55
CA SER A 1233 -45.41 -53.35 3.06
C SER A 1233 -46.23 -52.42 4.01
N ASN A 1234 -47.28 -51.69 3.61
CA ASN A 1234 -47.92 -51.44 2.30
C ASN A 1234 -48.83 -50.17 2.35
N SER A 1235 -49.44 -49.77 1.21
CA SER A 1235 -50.65 -48.88 1.07
C SER A 1235 -50.56 -47.43 1.60
N SER A 1236 -50.89 -46.35 0.85
CA SER A 1236 -52.15 -45.94 0.18
C SER A 1236 -53.24 -45.46 1.17
N SER A 1237 -54.09 -44.45 0.89
CA SER A 1237 -54.32 -43.63 -0.32
C SER A 1237 -55.02 -42.27 -0.01
N ASP A 1238 -55.26 -41.48 -1.05
CA ASP A 1238 -56.36 -40.50 -1.26
C ASP A 1238 -56.28 -39.04 -0.75
N GLU A 1239 -56.90 -38.18 -1.57
CA GLU A 1239 -57.13 -36.72 -1.51
C GLU A 1239 -58.55 -36.42 -0.91
N PRO A 1240 -59.16 -35.18 -0.84
CA PRO A 1240 -58.86 -33.95 -1.60
C PRO A 1240 -59.01 -32.55 -0.92
N VAL A 1241 -58.38 -31.53 -1.55
CA VAL A 1241 -58.91 -30.16 -1.87
C VAL A 1241 -59.30 -29.10 -0.80
N ALA A 1242 -58.87 -27.84 -1.10
CA ALA A 1242 -59.46 -26.51 -0.81
C ALA A 1242 -58.97 -25.59 0.35
N SER A 1243 -58.38 -24.46 -0.08
CA SER A 1243 -58.70 -23.06 0.32
C SER A 1243 -57.97 -22.34 1.48
N THR A 1244 -56.86 -21.67 1.10
CA THR A 1244 -56.53 -20.24 1.39
C THR A 1244 -56.41 -19.65 2.81
N LYS A 1245 -55.20 -19.09 3.02
CA LYS A 1245 -54.86 -17.75 3.59
C LYS A 1245 -54.67 -17.56 5.12
N LYS A 1246 -53.37 -17.41 5.43
CA LYS A 1246 -52.70 -16.32 6.19
C LYS A 1246 -52.48 -16.45 7.71
N SER A 1247 -51.27 -16.01 8.06
CA SER A 1247 -50.77 -15.55 9.37
C SER A 1247 -50.52 -16.61 10.47
N ALA A 1248 -49.55 -16.43 11.37
CA ALA A 1248 -48.27 -15.68 11.31
C ALA A 1248 -47.39 -16.05 12.54
N PHE A 1249 -46.07 -15.88 12.42
CA PHE A 1249 -45.07 -16.13 13.49
C PHE A 1249 -44.98 -17.61 13.95
N ARG A 1250 -43.94 -18.08 14.66
CA ARG A 1250 -42.86 -17.42 15.42
C ARG A 1250 -41.66 -18.38 15.56
N THR A 1251 -40.41 -17.87 15.61
CA THR A 1251 -39.20 -18.51 16.23
C THR A 1251 -38.75 -19.88 15.66
N GLU A 1252 -37.50 -20.38 15.76
CA GLU A 1252 -36.19 -19.87 16.20
C GLU A 1252 -35.06 -20.67 15.47
N THR A 1253 -33.78 -20.33 15.70
CA THR A 1253 -32.49 -21.10 15.53
C THR A 1253 -32.41 -22.41 14.69
N GLU A 1254 -31.31 -22.79 14.02
CA GLU A 1254 -29.89 -22.37 14.06
C GLU A 1254 -29.13 -22.92 12.82
N ILE A 1255 -28.26 -22.11 12.18
CA ILE A 1255 -27.04 -22.52 11.42
C ILE A 1255 -26.00 -21.40 11.57
#